data_AF-A0A7C2Z0N9-F1
#
_entry.id   AF-A0A7C2Z0N9-F1
#
_cell.length_a   1.000
_cell.length_b   1.000
_cell.length_c   1.000
_cell.angle_alpha   90.00
_cell.angle_beta   90.00
_cell.angle_gamma   90.00
#
_symmetry.space_group_name_H-M   'P 1'
#
loop_
_entity.id
_entity.type
_entity.pdbx_description
1 polymer ?
#
loop_
_entity_poly.entity_id
_entity_poly.type
_entity_poly.pdbx_seq_one_letter_code
_entity_poly.pdbx_strand_id
1 'polypeptide(L)'
;MEPKVCLVLREFSTYNRAWTQILRNLGIDYTLCTATSGGAAANIQTPQGVFNASSSDLRNYFRQFDAVILCDNTNNLSATSLINYSVFWMSWNTPEDPAFLFFNPHFSAAITDDTYNSNFPSDFPIIRPNASDLAGTLYAADGGSTTGGDPLGQTAVRARGACVLFVAENIRAHVQTICATHTDNIPYYWRLNPPLHSALVNANYAHRVAWNGRAGEILAVPAPPISSEDTETYPADCVIAYRYRNIFWLPHAMGRSQRAVNLWDMPQLAQPFLFWLLYGLQRAGVRPRYKLPVQVETDHPLEALDNSASPPYTLKQQCDFLLASWDWMREFARRKNTAIVNGVRVGGRERNTNARQHWAIMYNTAYPAEARAVAQQVHQILVAGHREGTTPCGPHDHTIGGGDGLWGSAVTTNYKRHSGGQRGAPNNAPIARGRCCVASHVLPAGVAPETAVTVQIGDTEMVEWDHTTSGAGDTFDLPMDNIHAARMIVEGHIDEMLALGFPDGYCAGHKYTNTAGNNSGGECYWQALKEFGFRGIRSSDNCTGINIKRVAPNRIWRGFHLVGRYPIDNCSSGALFSRGLYLPSAPSGGDAVRHFLLDHGSDISSNWTSQQAAAWRAYRRLLCQVAGIWLHCTAVELSGAYFHPNQSLMCVSLTDTVAPFEGWARLGVYDTPHYNHAVEIFTNMDAIVQLLPEYLYWGTITDVMDLREKVMVG
;
A
#
# COMPACT_ATOMS: atom_id res chain seq x y z
N MET A 1 -21.98 -14.43 17.18
CA MET A 1 -22.30 -14.55 15.74
C MET A 1 -21.09 -14.11 14.97
N GLU A 2 -20.75 -14.81 13.89
CA GLU A 2 -19.67 -14.41 12.98
C GLU A 2 -20.14 -13.18 12.18
N PRO A 3 -19.28 -12.16 11.99
CA PRO A 3 -19.65 -10.94 11.27
C PRO A 3 -19.95 -11.29 9.80
N LYS A 4 -21.10 -10.85 9.28
CA LYS A 4 -21.57 -11.27 7.95
C LYS A 4 -22.15 -10.10 7.15
N VAL A 5 -21.71 -9.95 5.91
CA VAL A 5 -22.21 -8.91 4.98
C VAL A 5 -22.79 -9.49 3.69
N CYS A 6 -23.68 -8.75 3.05
CA CYS A 6 -24.24 -9.10 1.74
C CYS A 6 -23.78 -8.07 0.70
N LEU A 7 -23.12 -8.48 -0.37
CA LEU A 7 -22.75 -7.61 -1.48
C LEU A 7 -23.75 -7.79 -2.61
N VAL A 8 -24.48 -6.73 -2.95
CA VAL A 8 -25.40 -6.72 -4.09
C VAL A 8 -24.70 -6.06 -5.27
N LEU A 9 -24.58 -6.82 -6.35
CA LEU A 9 -23.86 -6.44 -7.55
C LEU A 9 -24.82 -6.34 -8.73
N ARG A 10 -24.55 -5.48 -9.70
CA ARG A 10 -25.31 -5.49 -10.95
C ARG A 10 -24.98 -6.73 -11.78
N GLU A 11 -23.72 -7.13 -11.80
CA GLU A 11 -23.23 -8.30 -12.54
C GLU A 11 -21.91 -8.79 -11.93
N PHE A 12 -21.66 -10.09 -11.96
CA PHE A 12 -20.40 -10.67 -11.48
C PHE A 12 -19.23 -10.39 -12.41
N SER A 13 -19.50 -10.18 -13.70
CA SER A 13 -18.50 -9.88 -14.71
C SER A 13 -17.72 -8.64 -14.30
N THR A 14 -18.35 -7.54 -13.89
CA THR A 14 -17.66 -6.28 -13.53
C THR A 14 -17.28 -6.18 -12.05
N TYR A 15 -17.41 -7.27 -11.28
CA TYR A 15 -17.08 -7.30 -9.86
C TYR A 15 -15.57 -7.34 -9.62
N ASN A 16 -15.10 -6.46 -8.73
CA ASN A 16 -13.71 -6.40 -8.32
C ASN A 16 -13.49 -7.23 -7.05
N ARG A 17 -12.66 -8.27 -7.19
CA ARG A 17 -12.42 -9.27 -6.15
C ARG A 17 -11.62 -8.77 -4.95
N ALA A 18 -11.09 -7.54 -5.00
CA ALA A 18 -10.42 -6.92 -3.85
C ALA A 18 -11.33 -6.84 -2.61
N TRP A 19 -12.63 -6.57 -2.79
CA TRP A 19 -13.58 -6.53 -1.67
C TRP A 19 -13.73 -7.87 -0.98
N THR A 20 -13.95 -8.96 -1.73
CA THR A 20 -13.98 -10.30 -1.15
C THR A 20 -12.68 -10.68 -0.44
N GLN A 21 -11.53 -10.24 -0.96
CA GLN A 21 -10.24 -10.50 -0.34
C GLN A 21 -10.09 -9.73 0.99
N ILE A 22 -10.49 -8.46 1.03
CA ILE A 22 -10.48 -7.64 2.25
C ILE A 22 -11.37 -8.25 3.32
N LEU A 23 -12.60 -8.63 2.96
CA LEU A 23 -13.54 -9.26 3.88
C LEU A 23 -12.97 -10.57 4.42
N ARG A 24 -12.33 -11.39 3.57
CA ARG A 24 -11.63 -12.61 4.00
C ARG A 24 -10.48 -12.31 4.97
N ASN A 25 -9.63 -11.34 4.65
CA ASN A 25 -8.49 -10.94 5.48
C ASN A 25 -8.93 -10.41 6.85
N LEU A 26 -10.10 -9.78 6.92
CA LEU A 26 -10.74 -9.31 8.15
C LEU A 26 -11.52 -10.41 8.89
N GLY A 27 -11.68 -11.60 8.29
CA GLY A 27 -12.52 -12.68 8.81
C GLY A 27 -14.00 -12.31 8.91
N ILE A 28 -14.49 -11.53 7.94
CA ILE A 28 -15.90 -11.17 7.74
C ILE A 28 -16.48 -12.09 6.67
N ASP A 29 -17.51 -12.84 7.03
CA ASP A 29 -18.25 -13.68 6.10
C ASP A 29 -19.01 -12.80 5.11
N TYR A 30 -19.11 -13.26 3.87
CA TYR A 30 -19.83 -12.51 2.86
C TYR A 30 -20.70 -13.40 1.98
N THR A 31 -21.77 -12.81 1.48
CA THR A 31 -22.63 -13.41 0.46
C THR A 31 -22.71 -12.47 -0.72
N LEU A 32 -22.60 -13.01 -1.93
CA LEU A 32 -22.76 -12.23 -3.13
C LEU A 32 -24.17 -12.46 -3.71
N CYS A 33 -24.80 -11.36 -4.10
CA CYS A 33 -26.11 -11.32 -4.74
C CYS A 33 -26.01 -10.51 -6.04
N THR A 34 -26.87 -10.80 -7.00
CA THR A 34 -26.92 -10.06 -8.28
C THR A 34 -28.30 -9.52 -8.59
N ALA A 35 -28.37 -8.28 -9.04
CA ALA A 35 -29.60 -7.69 -9.56
C ALA A 35 -29.84 -8.14 -11.01
N THR A 36 -31.09 -8.42 -11.38
CA THR A 36 -31.43 -8.84 -12.75
C THR A 36 -31.44 -7.68 -13.76
N SER A 37 -31.60 -6.44 -13.30
CA SER A 37 -31.57 -5.22 -14.10
C SER A 37 -31.29 -3.99 -13.22
N GLY A 38 -31.18 -2.80 -13.82
CA GLY A 38 -30.98 -1.53 -13.10
C GLY A 38 -32.25 -0.76 -12.76
N GLY A 39 -33.43 -1.18 -13.25
CA GLY A 39 -34.71 -0.49 -13.05
C GLY A 39 -35.37 -0.83 -11.71
N ALA A 40 -36.43 -0.09 -11.33
CA ALA A 40 -37.12 -0.33 -10.06
C ALA A 40 -37.73 -1.75 -9.95
N ALA A 41 -38.15 -2.33 -11.07
CA ALA A 41 -38.72 -3.68 -11.12
C ALA A 41 -37.68 -4.83 -11.07
N ALA A 42 -36.41 -4.56 -10.77
CA ALA A 42 -35.39 -5.61 -10.73
C ALA A 42 -35.65 -6.64 -9.61
N ASN A 43 -35.22 -7.87 -9.84
CA ASN A 43 -35.13 -8.91 -8.82
C ASN A 43 -33.69 -9.02 -8.32
N ILE A 44 -33.52 -9.48 -7.09
CA ILE A 44 -32.24 -9.82 -6.50
C ILE A 44 -32.10 -11.34 -6.45
N GLN A 45 -31.15 -11.87 -7.20
CA GLN A 45 -30.75 -13.26 -7.15
C GLN A 45 -29.77 -13.45 -5.99
N THR A 46 -30.12 -14.35 -5.08
CA THR A 46 -29.37 -14.72 -3.89
C THR A 46 -29.07 -16.24 -3.90
N PRO A 47 -28.20 -16.74 -3.03
CA PRO A 47 -28.04 -18.19 -2.85
C PRO A 47 -29.30 -18.93 -2.38
N GLN A 48 -30.27 -18.23 -1.76
CA GLN A 48 -31.52 -18.82 -1.25
C GLN A 48 -32.68 -18.73 -2.26
N GLY A 49 -32.50 -18.04 -3.39
CA GLY A 49 -33.53 -17.84 -4.40
C GLY A 49 -33.54 -16.43 -5.00
N VAL A 50 -34.53 -16.18 -5.85
CA VAL A 50 -34.75 -14.89 -6.50
C VAL A 50 -35.89 -14.16 -5.80
N PHE A 51 -35.63 -12.95 -5.33
CA PHE A 51 -36.61 -12.12 -4.64
C PHE A 51 -36.86 -10.81 -5.39
N ASN A 52 -38.09 -10.31 -5.34
CA ASN A 52 -38.37 -8.95 -5.84
C ASN A 52 -37.68 -7.92 -4.93
N ALA A 53 -37.07 -6.88 -5.51
CA ALA A 53 -36.34 -5.85 -4.76
C ALA A 53 -37.19 -5.12 -3.70
N SER A 54 -38.51 -5.03 -3.90
CA SER A 54 -39.45 -4.40 -2.95
C SER A 54 -40.04 -5.36 -1.91
N SER A 55 -39.77 -6.67 -2.03
CA SER A 55 -40.47 -7.69 -1.23
C SER A 55 -40.05 -7.72 0.24
N SER A 56 -41.01 -8.06 1.11
CA SER A 56 -40.76 -8.37 2.52
C SER A 56 -39.81 -9.55 2.70
N ASP A 57 -39.81 -10.50 1.77
CA ASP A 57 -38.96 -11.69 1.83
C ASP A 57 -37.49 -11.33 1.61
N LEU A 58 -37.19 -10.44 0.65
CA LEU A 58 -35.84 -9.90 0.49
C LEU A 58 -35.40 -9.12 1.73
N ARG A 59 -36.28 -8.28 2.29
CA ARG A 59 -35.98 -7.53 3.52
C ARG A 59 -35.64 -8.48 4.66
N ASN A 60 -36.43 -9.53 4.87
CA ASN A 60 -36.18 -10.54 5.90
C ASN A 60 -34.90 -11.34 5.63
N TYR A 61 -34.57 -11.62 4.37
CA TYR A 61 -33.29 -12.20 3.98
C TYR A 61 -32.13 -11.29 4.37
N PHE A 62 -32.22 -9.99 4.07
CA PHE A 62 -31.18 -9.01 4.41
C PHE A 62 -30.99 -8.78 5.92
N ARG A 63 -32.02 -8.97 6.75
CA ARG A 63 -31.92 -8.90 8.23
C ARG A 63 -31.00 -9.96 8.85
N GLN A 64 -30.58 -10.96 8.07
CA GLN A 64 -29.59 -11.97 8.49
C GLN A 64 -28.15 -11.45 8.46
N PHE A 65 -27.92 -10.25 7.92
CA PHE A 65 -26.60 -9.66 7.72
C PHE A 65 -26.38 -8.43 8.62
N ASP A 66 -25.13 -8.15 8.94
CA ASP A 66 -24.76 -6.94 9.67
C ASP A 66 -24.87 -5.69 8.80
N ALA A 67 -24.52 -5.84 7.52
CA ALA A 67 -24.64 -4.80 6.50
C ALA A 67 -24.90 -5.38 5.10
N VAL A 68 -25.60 -4.60 4.27
CA VAL A 68 -25.78 -4.82 2.84
C VAL A 68 -25.01 -3.75 2.09
N ILE A 69 -24.15 -4.16 1.16
CA ILE A 69 -23.24 -3.30 0.43
C ILE A 69 -23.68 -3.22 -1.02
N LEU A 70 -23.80 -1.99 -1.52
CA LEU A 70 -24.12 -1.68 -2.89
C LEU A 70 -23.04 -0.75 -3.47
N CYS A 71 -22.59 -1.06 -4.68
CA CYS A 71 -21.69 -0.20 -5.42
C CYS A 71 -22.31 0.13 -6.77
N ASP A 72 -22.32 1.41 -7.11
CA ASP A 72 -22.56 1.85 -8.48
C ASP A 72 -21.29 2.47 -9.07
N ASN A 73 -21.12 2.20 -10.35
CA ASN A 73 -19.94 2.49 -11.13
C ASN A 73 -20.37 3.29 -12.36
N THR A 74 -21.09 4.39 -12.17
CA THR A 74 -21.46 5.33 -13.24
C THR A 74 -20.73 6.66 -13.15
N ASN A 75 -20.33 7.19 -14.31
CA ASN A 75 -19.84 8.56 -14.49
C ASN A 75 -20.80 9.41 -15.33
N ASN A 76 -22.03 8.93 -15.49
CA ASN A 76 -23.03 9.55 -16.32
C ASN A 76 -24.25 9.89 -15.47
N LEU A 77 -24.32 11.14 -15.00
CA LEU A 77 -25.47 11.68 -14.30
C LEU A 77 -26.74 11.76 -15.16
N SER A 78 -26.65 11.62 -16.48
CA SER A 78 -27.82 11.60 -17.38
C SER A 78 -28.42 10.21 -17.55
N ALA A 79 -27.87 9.16 -16.91
CA ALA A 79 -28.45 7.82 -16.95
C ALA A 79 -29.82 7.78 -16.24
N THR A 80 -30.76 6.99 -16.78
CA THR A 80 -32.16 6.99 -16.30
C THR A 80 -32.55 5.76 -15.47
N SER A 81 -31.74 4.69 -15.46
CA SER A 81 -32.10 3.42 -14.81
C SER A 81 -30.89 2.67 -14.22
N LEU A 82 -30.22 3.26 -13.23
CA LEU A 82 -29.08 2.64 -12.55
C LEU A 82 -29.42 2.46 -11.09
N ILE A 83 -29.36 1.21 -10.62
CA ILE A 83 -29.66 0.79 -9.25
C ILE A 83 -31.02 1.29 -8.70
N ASN A 84 -31.97 1.64 -9.56
CA ASN A 84 -33.27 2.20 -9.16
C ASN A 84 -34.03 1.26 -8.21
N TYR A 85 -33.83 -0.06 -8.32
CA TYR A 85 -34.40 -1.06 -7.41
C TYR A 85 -34.08 -0.83 -5.93
N SER A 86 -32.96 -0.15 -5.63
CA SER A 86 -32.51 0.09 -4.27
C SER A 86 -33.31 1.16 -3.53
N VAL A 87 -34.15 1.93 -4.24
CA VAL A 87 -35.00 2.98 -3.67
C VAL A 87 -35.92 2.45 -2.57
N PHE A 88 -36.43 1.22 -2.71
CA PHE A 88 -37.29 0.61 -1.71
C PHE A 88 -36.56 0.42 -0.38
N TRP A 89 -35.25 0.17 -0.43
CA TRP A 89 -34.41 -0.10 0.73
C TRP A 89 -34.15 1.18 1.52
N MET A 90 -34.30 2.36 0.91
CA MET A 90 -34.21 3.64 1.60
C MET A 90 -35.30 3.83 2.68
N SER A 91 -36.39 3.05 2.59
CA SER A 91 -37.47 3.02 3.57
C SER A 91 -37.31 1.93 4.64
N TRP A 92 -36.35 1.02 4.48
CA TRP A 92 -36.11 -0.10 5.40
C TRP A 92 -35.21 0.35 6.53
N ASN A 93 -35.81 0.98 7.54
CA ASN A 93 -35.10 1.65 8.62
C ASN A 93 -35.56 1.24 10.04
N THR A 94 -36.24 0.10 10.19
CA THR A 94 -36.59 -0.43 11.53
C THR A 94 -35.35 -0.95 12.25
N PRO A 95 -35.36 -1.08 13.59
CA PRO A 95 -34.18 -1.49 14.36
C PRO A 95 -33.56 -2.83 13.94
N GLU A 96 -34.35 -3.72 13.33
CA GLU A 96 -33.93 -5.04 12.85
C GLU A 96 -33.32 -4.99 11.45
N ASP A 97 -33.54 -3.93 10.69
CA ASP A 97 -32.99 -3.82 9.34
C ASP A 97 -31.46 -3.68 9.39
N PRO A 98 -30.73 -4.21 8.40
CA PRO A 98 -29.28 -4.08 8.39
C PRO A 98 -28.87 -2.64 8.06
N ALA A 99 -27.59 -2.33 8.26
CA ALA A 99 -27.02 -1.14 7.64
C ALA A 99 -26.97 -1.30 6.12
N PHE A 100 -27.26 -0.26 5.36
CA PHE A 100 -27.05 -0.25 3.90
C PHE A 100 -25.90 0.68 3.55
N LEU A 101 -24.86 0.17 2.89
CA LEU A 101 -23.68 0.92 2.47
C LEU A 101 -23.75 1.17 0.95
N PHE A 102 -24.04 2.40 0.56
CA PHE A 102 -24.09 2.84 -0.82
C PHE A 102 -22.80 3.59 -1.19
N PHE A 103 -22.04 3.04 -2.14
CA PHE A 103 -20.82 3.64 -2.64
C PHE A 103 -21.05 4.30 -4.00
N ASN A 104 -20.92 5.62 -4.05
CA ASN A 104 -21.19 6.47 -5.24
C ASN A 104 -22.51 6.12 -5.95
N PRO A 105 -23.64 6.03 -5.22
CA PRO A 105 -24.92 5.65 -5.82
C PRO A 105 -25.38 6.65 -6.88
N HIS A 106 -26.02 6.17 -7.95
CA HIS A 106 -26.73 7.02 -8.90
C HIS A 106 -28.15 7.32 -8.41
N PHE A 107 -28.46 8.60 -8.26
CA PHE A 107 -29.77 9.10 -7.78
C PHE A 107 -30.17 10.41 -8.45
N SER A 108 -29.60 10.64 -9.65
CA SER A 108 -29.79 11.85 -10.45
C SER A 108 -31.26 12.18 -10.70
N ALA A 109 -31.58 13.46 -10.83
CA ALA A 109 -32.86 13.98 -11.29
C ALA A 109 -33.23 13.52 -12.72
N ALA A 110 -32.26 12.99 -13.49
CA ALA A 110 -32.50 12.39 -14.80
C ALA A 110 -33.30 11.07 -14.76
N ILE A 111 -33.44 10.43 -13.59
CA ILE A 111 -34.24 9.20 -13.46
C ILE A 111 -35.72 9.50 -13.71
N THR A 112 -36.26 8.96 -14.81
CA THR A 112 -37.66 9.12 -15.22
C THR A 112 -38.59 8.01 -14.76
N ASP A 113 -38.07 7.01 -14.02
CA ASP A 113 -38.86 5.90 -13.49
C ASP A 113 -39.82 6.41 -12.40
N ASP A 114 -41.13 6.38 -12.68
CA ASP A 114 -42.17 6.83 -11.75
C ASP A 114 -42.15 6.07 -10.42
N THR A 115 -41.85 4.77 -10.46
CA THR A 115 -41.77 3.94 -9.26
C THR A 115 -40.59 4.36 -8.40
N TYR A 116 -39.46 4.70 -9.02
CA TYR A 116 -38.34 5.29 -8.30
C TYR A 116 -38.72 6.62 -7.66
N ASN A 117 -39.26 7.54 -8.45
CA ASN A 117 -39.57 8.90 -7.97
C ASN A 117 -40.65 8.91 -6.88
N SER A 118 -41.65 8.01 -6.95
CA SER A 118 -42.70 7.91 -5.93
C SER A 118 -42.23 7.28 -4.61
N ASN A 119 -41.15 6.48 -4.64
CA ASN A 119 -40.61 5.81 -3.47
C ASN A 119 -39.36 6.49 -2.88
N PHE A 120 -38.77 7.45 -3.60
CA PHE A 120 -37.62 8.20 -3.09
C PHE A 120 -38.07 9.05 -1.89
N PRO A 121 -37.40 8.96 -0.73
CA PRO A 121 -37.90 9.63 0.47
C PRO A 121 -37.90 11.16 0.34
N SER A 122 -39.03 11.78 0.69
CA SER A 122 -39.21 13.23 0.59
C SER A 122 -38.39 14.04 1.59
N ASP A 123 -37.91 13.40 2.67
CA ASP A 123 -37.06 13.99 3.69
C ASP A 123 -35.56 13.71 3.49
N PHE A 124 -35.18 13.09 2.37
CA PHE A 124 -33.78 12.79 2.08
C PHE A 124 -32.97 14.10 1.88
N PRO A 125 -31.86 14.30 2.60
CA PRO A 125 -31.27 15.62 2.71
C PRO A 125 -30.22 15.94 1.65
N ILE A 126 -29.72 14.96 0.89
CA ILE A 126 -28.78 15.25 -0.21
C ILE A 126 -29.59 15.66 -1.44
N ILE A 127 -29.22 16.79 -2.04
CA ILE A 127 -29.87 17.29 -3.25
C ILE A 127 -29.54 16.33 -4.41
N ARG A 128 -30.59 15.89 -5.12
CA ARG A 128 -30.43 15.01 -6.29
C ARG A 128 -29.60 15.73 -7.36
N PRO A 129 -28.51 15.15 -7.85
CA PRO A 129 -27.71 15.73 -8.92
C PRO A 129 -28.56 16.01 -10.16
N ASN A 130 -28.41 17.17 -10.77
CA ASN A 130 -29.06 17.50 -12.03
C ASN A 130 -27.99 17.75 -13.10
N ALA A 131 -27.95 16.91 -14.14
CA ALA A 131 -26.99 17.04 -15.23
C ALA A 131 -27.12 18.37 -16.00
N SER A 132 -28.30 19.00 -16.00
CA SER A 132 -28.51 20.32 -16.61
C SER A 132 -28.21 21.49 -15.66
N ASP A 133 -27.95 21.23 -14.38
CA ASP A 133 -27.69 22.25 -13.35
C ASP A 133 -26.72 21.70 -12.28
N LEU A 134 -25.48 21.46 -12.70
CA LEU A 134 -24.44 20.93 -11.81
C LEU A 134 -24.09 21.94 -10.72
N ALA A 135 -23.97 23.23 -11.06
CA ALA A 135 -23.63 24.27 -10.10
C ALA A 135 -24.72 24.50 -9.04
N GLY A 136 -25.98 24.22 -9.36
CA GLY A 136 -27.12 24.27 -8.43
C GLY A 136 -27.30 23.02 -7.57
N THR A 137 -26.66 21.89 -7.91
CA THR A 137 -26.93 20.60 -7.25
C THR A 137 -25.69 19.89 -6.69
N LEU A 138 -24.49 20.31 -7.08
CA LEU A 138 -23.21 19.72 -6.70
C LEU A 138 -22.15 20.80 -6.46
N TYR A 139 -21.03 20.41 -5.86
CA TYR A 139 -19.82 21.24 -5.77
C TYR A 139 -18.67 20.56 -6.51
N ALA A 140 -17.99 21.30 -7.39
CA ALA A 140 -16.82 20.78 -8.09
C ALA A 140 -15.69 20.48 -7.08
N ALA A 141 -15.23 19.24 -7.05
CA ALA A 141 -14.13 18.82 -6.19
C ALA A 141 -12.77 19.23 -6.79
N ASP A 142 -11.73 19.34 -5.95
CA ASP A 142 -10.33 19.48 -6.41
C ASP A 142 -10.13 20.68 -7.36
N GLY A 143 -10.73 21.81 -6.97
CA GLY A 143 -10.70 23.07 -7.73
C GLY A 143 -11.45 23.06 -9.07
N GLY A 144 -12.23 22.02 -9.37
CA GLY A 144 -12.96 21.87 -10.63
C GLY A 144 -12.09 21.57 -11.84
N SER A 145 -10.89 21.02 -11.62
CA SER A 145 -9.95 20.67 -12.68
C SER A 145 -10.43 19.42 -13.45
N THR A 146 -10.39 19.47 -14.78
CA THR A 146 -10.79 18.35 -15.63
C THR A 146 -9.71 17.27 -15.67
N THR A 147 -10.12 16.00 -15.70
CA THR A 147 -9.20 14.86 -15.86
C THR A 147 -9.06 14.52 -17.35
N GLY A 148 -7.89 14.04 -17.78
CA GLY A 148 -7.66 13.52 -19.13
C GLY A 148 -8.43 12.22 -19.48
N GLY A 149 -9.32 11.75 -18.62
CA GLY A 149 -10.21 10.62 -18.83
C GLY A 149 -11.11 10.39 -17.62
N ASP A 150 -11.82 9.26 -17.60
CA ASP A 150 -12.80 8.94 -16.56
C ASP A 150 -12.16 8.95 -15.15
N PRO A 151 -12.56 9.86 -14.25
CA PRO A 151 -12.02 9.94 -12.90
C PRO A 151 -12.29 8.71 -12.05
N LEU A 152 -13.22 7.83 -12.41
CA LEU A 152 -13.43 6.55 -11.72
C LEU A 152 -12.51 5.43 -12.26
N GLY A 153 -12.10 5.55 -13.52
CA GLY A 153 -11.24 4.56 -14.21
C GLY A 153 -9.74 4.84 -14.06
N GLN A 154 -9.35 6.11 -13.97
CA GLN A 154 -7.96 6.57 -13.92
C GLN A 154 -7.52 6.91 -12.49
N THR A 155 -7.60 5.96 -11.57
CA THR A 155 -7.40 6.24 -10.14
C THR A 155 -6.19 5.52 -9.56
N ALA A 156 -5.73 4.52 -10.30
CA ALA A 156 -4.47 3.81 -10.11
C ALA A 156 -3.24 4.71 -10.23
N VAL A 157 -3.33 5.69 -11.13
CA VAL A 157 -2.48 6.86 -11.29
C VAL A 157 -3.44 8.04 -11.48
N ARG A 158 -3.03 9.28 -11.20
CA ARG A 158 -3.88 10.48 -11.30
C ARG A 158 -4.91 10.64 -10.17
N ALA A 159 -4.54 10.28 -8.95
CA ALA A 159 -5.39 10.44 -7.76
C ALA A 159 -6.14 11.78 -7.73
N ARG A 160 -7.42 11.70 -7.36
CA ARG A 160 -8.26 12.82 -6.96
C ARG A 160 -8.48 12.72 -5.46
N GLY A 161 -8.27 13.80 -4.72
CA GLY A 161 -8.51 13.75 -3.30
C GLY A 161 -8.34 15.09 -2.61
N ALA A 162 -8.98 15.18 -1.46
CA ALA A 162 -8.96 16.34 -0.60
C ALA A 162 -8.40 15.95 0.77
N CYS A 163 -8.03 16.97 1.54
CA CYS A 163 -8.01 16.83 2.99
C CYS A 163 -9.48 16.72 3.44
N VAL A 164 -9.83 15.62 4.09
CA VAL A 164 -11.19 15.32 4.56
C VAL A 164 -11.22 15.45 6.07
N LEU A 165 -12.23 16.15 6.60
CA LEU A 165 -12.54 16.18 8.02
C LEU A 165 -13.64 15.17 8.32
N PHE A 166 -13.31 14.16 9.13
CA PHE A 166 -14.26 13.19 9.66
C PHE A 166 -14.87 13.78 10.92
N VAL A 167 -16.17 14.10 10.85
CA VAL A 167 -16.82 15.04 11.76
C VAL A 167 -16.96 14.44 13.17
N ALA A 168 -17.37 13.18 13.26
CA ALA A 168 -17.56 12.52 14.55
C ALA A 168 -16.23 12.25 15.25
N GLU A 169 -15.21 11.89 14.49
CA GLU A 169 -13.87 11.57 14.98
C GLU A 169 -13.00 12.83 15.20
N ASN A 170 -13.36 13.96 14.60
CA ASN A 170 -12.58 15.21 14.55
C ASN A 170 -11.13 14.97 14.07
N ILE A 171 -10.96 14.09 13.08
CA ILE A 171 -9.67 13.76 12.49
C ILE A 171 -9.64 14.22 11.03
N ARG A 172 -8.50 14.76 10.60
CA ARG A 172 -8.22 15.12 9.21
C ARG A 172 -7.36 14.03 8.57
N ALA A 173 -7.74 13.59 7.38
CA ALA A 173 -6.92 12.68 6.58
C ALA A 173 -7.05 12.98 5.09
N HIS A 174 -5.98 12.72 4.35
CA HIS A 174 -5.93 12.76 2.90
C HIS A 174 -6.28 11.39 2.35
N VAL A 175 -7.47 11.30 1.76
CA VAL A 175 -8.01 10.09 1.14
C VAL A 175 -8.65 10.45 -0.20
N GLN A 176 -8.63 9.52 -1.16
CA GLN A 176 -9.31 9.76 -2.43
C GLN A 176 -10.82 9.82 -2.23
N THR A 177 -11.47 10.80 -2.86
CA THR A 177 -12.92 11.04 -2.71
C THR A 177 -13.54 11.46 -4.03
N ILE A 178 -14.60 10.75 -4.42
CA ILE A 178 -15.44 11.07 -5.56
C ILE A 178 -16.87 10.71 -5.19
N CYS A 179 -17.75 11.70 -5.06
CA CYS A 179 -19.16 11.46 -4.67
C CYS A 179 -20.09 11.41 -5.88
N ALA A 180 -19.70 12.07 -6.98
CA ALA A 180 -20.32 12.00 -8.28
C ALA A 180 -19.30 12.34 -9.36
N THR A 181 -19.56 11.89 -10.59
CA THR A 181 -18.80 12.27 -11.80
C THR A 181 -19.75 12.50 -12.96
N HIS A 182 -19.35 13.40 -13.86
CA HIS A 182 -20.08 13.68 -15.09
C HIS A 182 -19.17 13.49 -16.32
N THR A 183 -19.73 13.66 -17.51
CA THR A 183 -19.02 13.48 -18.79
C THR A 183 -17.97 14.55 -19.06
N ASP A 184 -17.91 15.61 -18.25
CA ASP A 184 -16.84 16.61 -18.23
C ASP A 184 -15.56 16.13 -17.51
N ASN A 185 -15.58 14.92 -16.94
CA ASN A 185 -14.49 14.33 -16.16
C ASN A 185 -14.07 15.17 -14.94
N ILE A 186 -14.99 15.97 -14.40
CA ILE A 186 -14.82 16.68 -13.13
C ILE A 186 -15.43 15.80 -12.02
N PRO A 187 -14.69 15.55 -10.92
CA PRO A 187 -15.26 14.94 -9.72
C PRO A 187 -16.09 15.97 -8.93
N TYR A 188 -17.13 15.51 -8.27
CA TYR A 188 -18.04 16.37 -7.49
C TYR A 188 -18.26 15.85 -6.07
N TYR A 189 -18.52 16.80 -5.16
CA TYR A 189 -19.08 16.58 -3.82
C TYR A 189 -20.57 16.89 -3.81
N TRP A 190 -21.27 16.29 -2.85
CA TRP A 190 -22.70 16.45 -2.70
C TRP A 190 -23.08 17.77 -2.02
N ARG A 191 -24.19 18.35 -2.45
CA ARG A 191 -24.85 19.46 -1.76
C ARG A 191 -25.94 18.95 -0.83
N LEU A 192 -25.96 19.45 0.39
CA LEU A 192 -26.96 19.16 1.40
C LEU A 192 -28.08 20.20 1.37
N ASN A 193 -29.32 19.78 1.63
CA ASN A 193 -30.45 20.65 1.91
C ASN A 193 -30.47 20.94 3.43
N PRO A 194 -30.12 22.16 3.89
CA PRO A 194 -29.95 22.42 5.31
C PRO A 194 -31.23 22.27 6.14
N PRO A 195 -32.43 22.69 5.68
CA PRO A 195 -33.69 22.39 6.36
C PRO A 195 -33.96 20.90 6.59
N LEU A 196 -33.79 20.06 5.57
CA LEU A 196 -34.03 18.61 5.69
C LEU A 196 -33.00 17.96 6.61
N HIS A 197 -31.73 18.34 6.49
CA HIS A 197 -30.70 17.92 7.41
C HIS A 197 -31.03 18.29 8.86
N SER A 198 -31.43 19.54 9.08
CA SER A 198 -31.80 20.07 10.41
C SER A 198 -32.96 19.31 11.04
N ALA A 199 -33.94 18.88 10.24
CA ALA A 199 -35.02 18.03 10.74
C ALA A 199 -34.50 16.65 11.18
N LEU A 200 -33.63 16.02 10.38
CA LEU A 200 -33.10 14.68 10.66
C LEU A 200 -32.14 14.62 11.85
N VAL A 201 -31.27 15.62 12.04
CA VAL A 201 -30.36 15.65 13.20
C VAL A 201 -31.10 15.89 14.53
N ASN A 202 -32.31 16.44 14.47
CA ASN A 202 -33.15 16.63 15.65
C ASN A 202 -34.12 15.46 15.89
N ALA A 203 -34.32 14.60 14.89
CA ALA A 203 -35.16 13.41 15.01
C ALA A 203 -34.43 12.28 15.75
N ASN A 204 -35.05 11.76 16.80
CA ASN A 204 -34.55 10.60 17.53
C ASN A 204 -34.63 9.33 16.67
N TYR A 205 -33.59 8.52 16.70
CA TYR A 205 -33.51 7.29 15.95
C TYR A 205 -32.75 6.22 16.73
N ALA A 206 -33.44 5.12 17.05
CA ALA A 206 -32.97 4.09 17.99
C ALA A 206 -32.25 2.91 17.32
N HIS A 207 -31.82 3.05 16.07
CA HIS A 207 -31.11 1.99 15.37
C HIS A 207 -29.67 1.86 15.87
N ARG A 208 -29.12 0.65 15.89
CA ARG A 208 -27.77 0.34 16.41
C ARG A 208 -26.61 1.12 15.76
N VAL A 209 -26.83 1.69 14.58
CA VAL A 209 -25.80 2.42 13.82
C VAL A 209 -25.89 3.94 14.01
N ALA A 210 -26.91 4.42 14.72
CA ALA A 210 -27.08 5.82 15.07
C ALA A 210 -26.34 6.09 16.39
N TRP A 211 -25.02 6.24 16.34
CA TRP A 211 -24.19 6.39 17.55
C TRP A 211 -24.50 7.67 18.32
N ASN A 212 -25.02 8.69 17.63
CA ASN A 212 -25.50 9.93 18.23
C ASN A 212 -27.01 9.91 18.58
N GLY A 213 -27.70 8.79 18.36
CA GLY A 213 -29.14 8.65 18.56
C GLY A 213 -30.01 9.46 17.59
N ARG A 214 -29.46 9.95 16.47
CA ARG A 214 -30.16 10.83 15.51
C ARG A 214 -30.43 10.16 14.16
N ALA A 215 -31.47 10.61 13.46
CA ALA A 215 -31.83 10.07 12.15
C ALA A 215 -30.88 10.52 11.04
N GLY A 216 -30.18 11.65 11.20
CA GLY A 216 -29.22 12.16 10.21
C GLY A 216 -27.86 12.46 10.82
N GLU A 217 -26.78 12.26 10.06
CA GLU A 217 -25.42 12.54 10.50
C GLU A 217 -24.51 12.83 9.30
N ILE A 218 -23.79 13.96 9.34
CA ILE A 218 -22.69 14.23 8.40
C ILE A 218 -21.49 13.45 8.92
N LEU A 219 -20.96 12.54 8.09
CA LEU A 219 -19.82 11.70 8.47
C LEU A 219 -18.51 12.40 8.10
N ALA A 220 -18.47 13.01 6.91
CA ALA A 220 -17.27 13.65 6.40
C ALA A 220 -17.58 14.86 5.52
N VAL A 221 -16.72 15.88 5.62
CA VAL A 221 -16.77 17.12 4.82
C VAL A 221 -15.37 17.42 4.25
N PRO A 222 -15.26 18.23 3.18
CA PRO A 222 -13.97 18.79 2.81
C PRO A 222 -13.41 19.60 3.98
N ALA A 223 -12.17 19.34 4.37
CA ALA A 223 -11.58 20.00 5.52
C ALA A 223 -11.30 21.48 5.19
N PRO A 224 -11.62 22.43 6.09
CA PRO A 224 -11.22 23.83 5.89
C PRO A 224 -9.69 23.95 5.78
N PRO A 225 -9.15 24.82 4.90
CA PRO A 225 -7.72 25.08 4.81
C PRO A 225 -7.06 25.38 6.18
N ILE A 226 -5.85 24.86 6.39
CA ILE A 226 -5.02 25.17 7.57
C ILE A 226 -3.95 26.22 7.27
N SER A 227 -3.81 26.60 6.00
CA SER A 227 -2.89 27.62 5.52
C SER A 227 -3.67 28.63 4.69
N SER A 228 -3.29 29.90 4.77
CA SER A 228 -3.82 30.95 3.88
C SER A 228 -3.44 30.74 2.42
N GLU A 229 -2.44 29.90 2.16
CA GLU A 229 -1.98 29.55 0.81
C GLU A 229 -2.84 28.48 0.14
N ASP A 230 -3.61 27.72 0.93
CA ASP A 230 -4.53 26.73 0.42
C ASP A 230 -5.92 27.36 0.21
N THR A 231 -6.24 27.65 -1.04
CA THR A 231 -7.47 28.39 -1.40
C THR A 231 -8.67 27.50 -1.66
N GLU A 232 -8.53 26.17 -1.53
CA GLU A 232 -9.61 25.23 -1.76
C GLU A 232 -10.62 25.28 -0.59
N THR A 233 -11.74 25.97 -0.81
CA THR A 233 -12.78 26.18 0.20
C THR A 233 -14.13 25.73 -0.33
N TYR A 234 -14.98 25.25 0.59
CA TYR A 234 -16.31 24.75 0.28
C TYR A 234 -17.35 25.36 1.21
N PRO A 235 -18.58 25.62 0.72
CA PRO A 235 -19.70 26.02 1.56
C PRO A 235 -20.04 24.98 2.64
N ALA A 236 -20.69 25.44 3.71
CA ALA A 236 -21.03 24.59 4.87
C ALA A 236 -22.02 23.45 4.55
N ASP A 237 -22.75 23.54 3.45
CA ASP A 237 -23.65 22.52 2.93
C ASP A 237 -22.97 21.55 1.94
N CYS A 238 -21.66 21.63 1.76
CA CYS A 238 -20.88 20.64 1.02
C CYS A 238 -20.54 19.44 1.90
N VAL A 239 -20.91 18.22 1.46
CA VAL A 239 -20.65 16.98 2.19
C VAL A 239 -20.00 15.92 1.29
N ILE A 240 -19.14 15.10 1.89
CA ILE A 240 -18.45 13.98 1.23
C ILE A 240 -19.14 12.65 1.59
N ALA A 241 -19.57 12.49 2.84
CA ALA A 241 -20.23 11.29 3.30
C ALA A 241 -21.34 11.62 4.30
N TYR A 242 -22.46 10.90 4.21
CA TYR A 242 -23.65 11.15 5.02
C TYR A 242 -24.32 9.85 5.45
N ARG A 243 -24.87 9.82 6.67
CA ARG A 243 -25.75 8.74 7.13
C ARG A 243 -27.18 9.27 7.23
N TYR A 244 -28.05 8.69 6.41
CA TYR A 244 -29.50 8.86 6.46
C TYR A 244 -30.12 7.61 7.10
N ARG A 245 -30.52 7.70 8.36
CA ARG A 245 -30.99 6.58 9.19
C ARG A 245 -29.94 5.45 9.23
N ASN A 246 -30.27 4.24 8.84
CA ASN A 246 -29.34 3.10 8.73
C ASN A 246 -28.64 3.01 7.36
N ILE A 247 -28.81 4.02 6.51
CA ILE A 247 -28.29 4.04 5.14
C ILE A 247 -27.12 5.02 5.04
N PHE A 248 -25.96 4.52 4.64
CA PHE A 248 -24.72 5.25 4.49
C PHE A 248 -24.50 5.59 3.02
N TRP A 249 -24.37 6.88 2.74
CA TRP A 249 -24.02 7.44 1.45
C TRP A 249 -22.54 7.80 1.51
N LEU A 250 -21.74 7.00 0.81
CA LEU A 250 -20.29 7.04 0.86
C LEU A 250 -19.73 7.37 -0.54
N PRO A 251 -18.57 8.04 -0.61
CA PRO A 251 -17.84 8.22 -1.85
C PRO A 251 -17.56 6.89 -2.55
N HIS A 252 -17.16 6.98 -3.80
CA HIS A 252 -16.71 5.83 -4.57
C HIS A 252 -15.64 5.04 -3.81
N ALA A 253 -15.66 3.71 -3.97
CA ALA A 253 -14.78 2.80 -3.22
C ALA A 253 -13.93 1.85 -4.09
N MET A 254 -14.10 1.83 -5.42
CA MET A 254 -13.27 0.99 -6.33
C MET A 254 -13.32 1.39 -7.80
N GLY A 255 -12.18 1.36 -8.49
CA GLY A 255 -12.14 1.59 -9.94
C GLY A 255 -12.97 0.59 -10.77
N ARG A 256 -13.45 1.06 -11.94
CA ARG A 256 -14.38 0.40 -12.88
C ARG A 256 -13.89 -0.87 -13.61
N SER A 257 -12.62 -1.24 -13.50
CA SER A 257 -12.07 -2.35 -14.29
C SER A 257 -12.33 -3.72 -13.64
N GLN A 258 -12.66 -4.74 -14.46
CA GLN A 258 -12.56 -6.15 -14.07
C GLN A 258 -11.13 -6.40 -13.58
N ARG A 259 -10.92 -6.37 -12.28
CA ARG A 259 -9.60 -6.70 -11.73
C ARG A 259 -9.68 -8.17 -11.32
N ALA A 260 -9.03 -9.02 -12.11
CA ALA A 260 -8.88 -10.43 -11.77
C ALA A 260 -8.31 -10.55 -10.33
N VAL A 261 -8.58 -11.68 -9.64
CA VAL A 261 -7.78 -12.06 -8.43
C VAL A 261 -6.33 -12.37 -8.84
N ASN A 262 -5.99 -12.30 -10.13
CA ASN A 262 -4.59 -12.37 -10.49
C ASN A 262 -3.92 -11.07 -10.03
N LEU A 263 -3.30 -11.14 -8.85
CA LEU A 263 -2.25 -10.24 -8.38
C LEU A 263 -1.11 -10.06 -9.41
N TRP A 264 -1.12 -10.82 -10.51
CA TRP A 264 -0.09 -10.86 -11.54
C TRP A 264 -0.28 -9.87 -12.70
N ASP A 265 -1.47 -9.29 -12.90
CA ASP A 265 -1.76 -8.66 -14.19
C ASP A 265 -1.44 -7.16 -14.28
N MET A 266 -1.35 -6.40 -13.18
CA MET A 266 -0.97 -4.98 -13.25
C MET A 266 -0.43 -4.40 -11.92
N PRO A 267 0.89 -4.35 -11.71
CA PRO A 267 1.51 -3.66 -10.57
C PRO A 267 1.23 -2.14 -10.51
N GLN A 268 0.57 -1.55 -11.52
CA GLN A 268 0.15 -0.15 -11.48
C GLN A 268 -1.24 0.07 -10.84
N LEU A 269 -2.00 -0.98 -10.47
CA LEU A 269 -3.44 -0.85 -10.17
C LEU A 269 -3.79 -1.04 -8.68
N ALA A 270 -3.16 -0.27 -7.78
CA ALA A 270 -3.66 -0.12 -6.41
C ALA A 270 -5.16 0.25 -6.41
N GLN A 271 -5.90 -0.16 -5.38
CA GLN A 271 -7.32 0.19 -5.22
C GLN A 271 -7.42 1.45 -4.35
N PRO A 272 -7.63 2.62 -4.95
CA PRO A 272 -7.30 3.87 -4.30
C PRO A 272 -8.35 4.36 -3.30
N PHE A 273 -9.58 3.83 -3.40
CA PHE A 273 -10.71 4.27 -2.60
C PHE A 273 -11.12 3.27 -1.50
N LEU A 274 -10.28 2.27 -1.20
CA LEU A 274 -10.60 1.22 -0.22
C LEU A 274 -10.90 1.76 1.19
N PHE A 275 -10.37 2.95 1.50
CA PHE A 275 -10.65 3.63 2.76
C PHE A 275 -12.15 3.70 3.06
N TRP A 276 -12.98 4.07 2.07
CA TRP A 276 -14.41 4.24 2.27
C TRP A 276 -15.14 2.93 2.56
N LEU A 277 -14.65 1.80 2.02
CA LEU A 277 -15.20 0.49 2.38
C LEU A 277 -14.97 0.20 3.86
N LEU A 278 -13.73 0.32 4.33
CA LEU A 278 -13.39 0.04 5.73
C LEU A 278 -14.11 1.00 6.69
N TYR A 279 -14.14 2.28 6.35
CA TYR A 279 -14.86 3.29 7.11
C TYR A 279 -16.36 2.99 7.17
N GLY A 280 -16.98 2.69 6.02
CA GLY A 280 -18.40 2.32 5.96
C GLY A 280 -18.74 1.10 6.81
N LEU A 281 -17.93 0.04 6.74
CA LEU A 281 -18.13 -1.17 7.54
C LEU A 281 -18.02 -0.88 9.04
N GLN A 282 -17.01 -0.09 9.46
CA GLN A 282 -16.86 0.31 10.86
C GLN A 282 -18.06 1.13 11.35
N ARG A 283 -18.49 2.13 10.56
CA ARG A 283 -19.64 2.98 10.90
C ARG A 283 -20.97 2.20 10.91
N ALA A 284 -21.10 1.15 10.10
CA ALA A 284 -22.20 0.19 10.16
C ALA A 284 -22.16 -0.74 11.38
N GLY A 285 -21.08 -0.71 12.17
CA GLY A 285 -20.91 -1.59 13.32
C GLY A 285 -20.54 -3.02 12.96
N VAL A 286 -20.10 -3.29 11.73
CA VAL A 286 -19.52 -4.59 11.36
C VAL A 286 -18.19 -4.72 12.11
N ARG A 287 -18.05 -5.76 12.92
CA ARG A 287 -16.84 -5.99 13.74
C ARG A 287 -16.00 -7.08 13.10
N PRO A 288 -14.80 -6.78 12.58
CA PRO A 288 -13.97 -7.81 11.96
C PRO A 288 -13.47 -8.80 13.02
N ARG A 289 -13.17 -10.04 12.60
CA ARG A 289 -12.53 -11.05 13.46
C ARG A 289 -11.04 -10.74 13.64
N TYR A 290 -10.42 -10.16 12.63
CA TYR A 290 -9.00 -9.82 12.61
C TYR A 290 -8.80 -8.34 12.30
N LYS A 291 -7.84 -7.72 12.98
CA LYS A 291 -7.33 -6.40 12.60
C LYS A 291 -6.14 -6.57 11.66
N LEU A 292 -5.97 -5.63 10.76
CA LEU A 292 -4.91 -5.65 9.75
C LEU A 292 -3.70 -4.86 10.29
N PRO A 293 -2.51 -5.49 10.39
CA PRO A 293 -1.29 -4.79 10.77
C PRO A 293 -0.80 -3.90 9.62
N VAL A 294 -0.64 -2.62 9.90
CA VAL A 294 0.02 -1.67 9.00
C VAL A 294 1.52 -1.83 9.15
N GLN A 295 2.21 -2.13 8.05
CA GLN A 295 3.66 -2.31 7.98
C GLN A 295 4.25 -1.47 6.84
N VAL A 296 5.37 -0.80 7.13
CA VAL A 296 6.15 -0.06 6.14
C VAL A 296 7.60 -0.49 6.17
N GLU A 297 8.21 -0.52 4.99
CA GLU A 297 9.61 -0.84 4.80
C GLU A 297 10.35 0.32 4.12
N THR A 298 11.68 0.30 4.18
CA THR A 298 12.53 1.14 3.36
C THR A 298 13.62 0.32 2.68
N ASP A 299 14.08 0.82 1.54
CA ASP A 299 15.21 0.27 0.80
C ASP A 299 16.38 1.25 0.85
N HIS A 300 17.59 0.77 1.11
CA HIS A 300 18.83 1.57 1.11
C HIS A 300 18.76 2.71 2.14
N PRO A 301 18.66 2.39 3.44
CA PRO A 301 18.55 3.40 4.49
C PRO A 301 19.74 4.36 4.56
N LEU A 302 20.87 3.93 4.00
CA LEU A 302 22.05 4.74 3.74
C LEU A 302 22.65 4.34 2.39
N GLU A 303 22.55 5.23 1.40
CA GLU A 303 23.17 5.09 0.08
C GLU A 303 23.80 6.43 -0.32
N ALA A 304 24.92 6.41 -1.05
CA ALA A 304 25.54 7.62 -1.58
C ALA A 304 25.12 7.84 -3.03
N LEU A 305 24.56 9.01 -3.31
CA LEU A 305 24.37 9.50 -4.67
C LEU A 305 25.49 10.46 -5.03
N ASP A 306 26.08 10.26 -6.21
CA ASP A 306 27.07 11.19 -6.74
C ASP A 306 26.43 12.55 -7.10
N ASN A 307 27.27 13.58 -7.25
CA ASN A 307 26.82 14.95 -7.52
C ASN A 307 26.04 15.10 -8.84
N SER A 308 26.20 14.17 -9.79
CA SER A 308 25.45 14.16 -11.05
C SER A 308 24.07 13.50 -10.90
N ALA A 309 23.94 12.57 -9.95
CA ALA A 309 22.72 11.83 -9.65
C ALA A 309 21.80 12.54 -8.65
N SER A 310 22.31 13.45 -7.82
CA SER A 310 21.55 14.17 -6.77
C SER A 310 21.93 15.67 -6.62
N PRO A 311 21.93 16.48 -7.69
CA PRO A 311 22.06 17.92 -7.50
C PRO A 311 20.89 18.43 -6.63
N PRO A 312 21.03 19.49 -5.80
CA PRO A 312 22.25 20.24 -5.49
C PRO A 312 22.97 19.73 -4.21
N TYR A 313 22.69 18.52 -3.73
CA TYR A 313 23.16 18.08 -2.41
C TYR A 313 24.56 17.50 -2.43
N THR A 314 25.45 18.05 -1.59
CA THR A 314 26.67 17.34 -1.19
C THR A 314 26.31 16.05 -0.45
N LEU A 315 27.18 15.04 -0.49
CA LEU A 315 26.96 13.79 0.24
C LEU A 315 26.77 14.03 1.75
N LYS A 316 27.45 15.01 2.33
CA LYS A 316 27.27 15.38 3.74
C LYS A 316 25.82 15.84 4.00
N GLN A 317 25.29 16.73 3.15
CA GLN A 317 23.91 17.21 3.29
C GLN A 317 22.89 16.06 3.16
N GLN A 318 23.09 15.15 2.20
CA GLN A 318 22.26 13.95 2.08
C GLN A 318 22.26 13.15 3.40
N CYS A 319 23.44 12.92 3.98
CA CYS A 319 23.57 12.23 5.27
C CYS A 319 22.94 13.00 6.44
N ASP A 320 23.04 14.34 6.46
CA ASP A 320 22.42 15.18 7.50
C ASP A 320 20.88 15.04 7.47
N PHE A 321 20.27 14.97 6.28
CA PHE A 321 18.82 14.77 6.15
C PHE A 321 18.37 13.37 6.57
N LEU A 322 19.14 12.35 6.17
CA LEU A 322 18.89 10.98 6.59
C LEU A 322 19.01 10.88 8.10
N LEU A 323 19.98 11.54 8.72
CA LEU A 323 20.15 11.54 10.19
C LEU A 323 18.90 12.07 10.90
N ALA A 324 18.42 13.25 10.51
CA ALA A 324 17.22 13.84 11.09
C ALA A 324 15.97 12.98 10.85
N SER A 325 15.82 12.45 9.62
CA SER A 325 14.66 11.64 9.25
C SER A 325 14.65 10.28 9.96
N TRP A 326 15.81 9.64 10.14
CA TRP A 326 15.93 8.37 10.86
C TRP A 326 15.68 8.51 12.35
N ASP A 327 16.14 9.61 12.96
CA ASP A 327 15.81 9.90 14.36
C ASP A 327 14.29 10.06 14.55
N TRP A 328 13.66 10.84 13.67
CA TRP A 328 12.22 11.05 13.69
C TRP A 328 11.42 9.76 13.43
N MET A 329 11.81 8.95 12.44
CA MET A 329 11.15 7.67 12.12
C MET A 329 11.31 6.65 13.25
N ARG A 330 12.48 6.58 13.89
CA ARG A 330 12.70 5.73 15.06
C ARG A 330 11.80 6.15 16.22
N GLU A 331 11.67 7.45 16.48
CA GLU A 331 10.79 7.96 17.52
C GLU A 331 9.31 7.74 17.20
N PHE A 332 8.91 7.89 15.93
CA PHE A 332 7.57 7.52 15.47
C PHE A 332 7.28 6.04 15.76
N ALA A 333 8.20 5.15 15.38
CA ALA A 333 8.08 3.71 15.60
C ALA A 333 7.94 3.36 17.09
N ARG A 334 8.69 4.02 17.99
CA ARG A 334 8.53 3.88 19.45
C ARG A 334 7.15 4.32 19.92
N ARG A 335 6.71 5.53 19.56
CA ARG A 335 5.42 6.08 19.99
C ARG A 335 4.23 5.26 19.51
N LYS A 336 4.36 4.61 18.36
CA LYS A 336 3.31 3.80 17.74
C LYS A 336 3.46 2.29 17.98
N ASN A 337 4.50 1.89 18.72
CA ASN A 337 4.81 0.48 19.00
C ASN A 337 4.83 -0.39 17.73
N THR A 338 5.62 0.03 16.75
CA THR A 338 5.73 -0.58 15.41
C THR A 338 7.19 -0.71 14.99
N ALA A 339 7.41 -1.36 13.85
CA ALA A 339 8.72 -1.56 13.25
C ALA A 339 8.74 -1.06 11.80
N ILE A 340 9.67 -0.16 11.48
CA ILE A 340 9.96 0.22 10.09
C ILE A 340 11.13 -0.63 9.63
N VAL A 341 10.86 -1.64 8.80
CA VAL A 341 11.86 -2.61 8.34
C VAL A 341 12.75 -1.97 7.27
N ASN A 342 14.06 -2.21 7.32
CA ASN A 342 15.00 -1.55 6.42
C ASN A 342 15.90 -2.55 5.68
N GLY A 343 16.01 -2.38 4.37
CA GLY A 343 16.88 -3.15 3.49
C GLY A 343 18.26 -2.52 3.37
N VAL A 344 19.23 -3.02 4.14
CA VAL A 344 20.61 -2.55 4.12
C VAL A 344 21.32 -3.07 2.88
N ARG A 345 21.87 -2.16 2.07
CA ARG A 345 22.54 -2.52 0.82
C ARG A 345 23.89 -3.20 1.08
N VAL A 346 23.87 -4.53 1.16
CA VAL A 346 25.04 -5.41 1.38
C VAL A 346 25.77 -5.74 0.07
N GLY A 347 26.93 -6.39 0.19
CA GLY A 347 27.87 -6.73 -0.87
C GLY A 347 29.00 -5.72 -1.06
N GLY A 348 28.95 -4.60 -0.33
CA GLY A 348 29.92 -3.51 -0.43
C GLY A 348 31.25 -3.78 0.27
N ARG A 349 31.25 -4.67 1.27
CA ARG A 349 32.47 -5.00 2.03
C ARG A 349 33.49 -5.76 1.20
N GLU A 350 33.03 -6.77 0.45
CA GLU A 350 33.94 -7.74 -0.19
C GLU A 350 33.74 -7.86 -1.70
N ARG A 351 32.48 -7.91 -2.19
CA ARG A 351 32.16 -8.26 -3.58
C ARG A 351 32.25 -7.09 -4.54
N ASN A 352 31.78 -5.91 -4.15
CA ASN A 352 31.73 -4.77 -5.02
C ASN A 352 32.23 -3.51 -4.30
N THR A 353 33.27 -2.88 -4.85
CA THR A 353 33.85 -1.63 -4.34
C THR A 353 33.23 -0.38 -4.96
N ASN A 354 32.07 -0.51 -5.64
CA ASN A 354 31.31 0.65 -6.10
C ASN A 354 31.04 1.60 -4.92
N ALA A 355 30.76 2.86 -5.25
CA ALA A 355 30.73 3.93 -4.28
C ALA A 355 29.42 3.94 -3.46
N ARG A 356 28.32 3.36 -3.99
CA ARG A 356 26.97 3.60 -3.45
C ARG A 356 26.54 2.70 -2.26
N GLN A 357 27.24 1.62 -1.93
CA GLN A 357 26.83 0.67 -0.89
C GLN A 357 26.96 1.22 0.53
N HIS A 358 26.15 0.70 1.46
CA HIS A 358 26.12 1.11 2.88
C HIS A 358 27.52 1.06 3.52
N TRP A 359 28.27 -0.02 3.28
CA TRP A 359 29.65 -0.18 3.75
C TRP A 359 30.59 0.89 3.17
N ALA A 360 30.54 1.12 1.86
CA ALA A 360 31.46 2.02 1.17
C ALA A 360 31.35 3.46 1.68
N ILE A 361 30.16 3.93 2.03
CA ILE A 361 29.94 5.30 2.50
C ILE A 361 30.69 5.57 3.80
N MET A 362 30.79 4.59 4.70
CA MET A 362 31.45 4.77 5.99
C MET A 362 32.97 4.59 5.90
N TYR A 363 33.44 3.70 5.01
CA TYR A 363 34.83 3.23 5.02
C TYR A 363 35.66 3.58 3.79
N ASN A 364 35.05 3.95 2.65
CA ASN A 364 35.79 4.33 1.46
C ASN A 364 36.37 5.75 1.63
N THR A 365 37.69 5.86 1.72
CA THR A 365 38.40 7.14 1.92
C THR A 365 38.31 8.08 0.71
N ALA A 366 37.76 7.65 -0.43
CA ALA A 366 37.41 8.54 -1.53
C ALA A 366 36.26 9.51 -1.17
N TYR A 367 35.46 9.21 -0.14
CA TYR A 367 34.42 10.11 0.34
C TYR A 367 34.94 11.12 1.38
N PRO A 368 34.41 12.36 1.37
CA PRO A 368 34.81 13.40 2.33
C PRO A 368 34.65 12.92 3.77
N ALA A 369 35.65 13.18 4.61
CA ALA A 369 35.70 12.66 5.98
C ALA A 369 34.50 13.10 6.82
N GLU A 370 34.03 14.33 6.62
CA GLU A 370 32.84 14.90 7.25
C GLU A 370 31.55 14.18 6.84
N ALA A 371 31.42 13.75 5.57
CA ALA A 371 30.28 12.98 5.11
C ALA A 371 30.30 11.56 5.71
N ARG A 372 31.47 10.92 5.76
CA ARG A 372 31.65 9.61 6.40
C ARG A 372 31.31 9.64 7.89
N ALA A 373 31.67 10.72 8.58
CA ALA A 373 31.36 10.90 10.00
C ALA A 373 29.85 11.00 10.26
N VAL A 374 29.10 11.73 9.42
CA VAL A 374 27.63 11.80 9.55
C VAL A 374 26.98 10.46 9.15
N ALA A 375 27.47 9.81 8.10
CA ALA A 375 27.00 8.47 7.71
C ALA A 375 27.16 7.43 8.84
N GLN A 376 28.25 7.49 9.60
CA GLN A 376 28.44 6.67 10.80
C GLN A 376 27.39 6.97 11.88
N GLN A 377 26.97 8.23 12.05
CA GLN A 377 25.90 8.58 12.99
C GLN A 377 24.55 8.03 12.53
N VAL A 378 24.22 8.14 11.23
CA VAL A 378 23.01 7.51 10.66
C VAL A 378 23.01 6.01 10.95
N HIS A 379 24.14 5.35 10.69
CA HIS A 379 24.29 3.93 10.95
C HIS A 379 24.14 3.57 12.44
N GLN A 380 24.66 4.38 13.35
CA GLN A 380 24.46 4.18 14.80
C GLN A 380 22.99 4.28 15.21
N ILE A 381 22.20 5.19 14.62
CA ILE A 381 20.75 5.25 14.83
C ILE A 381 20.09 3.95 14.38
N LEU A 382 20.44 3.44 13.19
CA LEU A 382 19.89 2.20 12.64
C LEU A 382 20.24 0.99 13.52
N VAL A 383 21.48 0.87 13.99
CA VAL A 383 21.90 -0.23 14.89
C VAL A 383 21.16 -0.15 16.22
N ALA A 384 20.99 1.04 16.77
CA ALA A 384 20.28 1.22 18.03
C ALA A 384 18.78 0.91 17.87
N GLY A 385 18.14 1.40 16.80
CA GLY A 385 16.75 1.08 16.48
C GLY A 385 16.53 -0.39 16.08
N HIS A 386 17.53 -1.06 15.50
CA HIS A 386 17.49 -2.51 15.30
C HIS A 386 17.43 -3.25 16.64
N ARG A 387 18.26 -2.87 17.62
CA ARG A 387 18.25 -3.49 18.96
C ARG A 387 16.95 -3.25 19.72
N GLU A 388 16.34 -2.08 19.50
CA GLU A 388 15.04 -1.73 20.07
C GLU A 388 13.85 -2.38 19.35
N GLY A 389 14.05 -2.90 18.13
CA GLY A 389 12.99 -3.42 17.27
C GLY A 389 12.19 -2.36 16.52
N THR A 390 12.59 -1.08 16.54
CA THR A 390 11.87 0.04 15.93
C THR A 390 12.24 0.25 14.46
N THR A 391 13.51 0.06 14.13
CA THR A 391 14.03 0.17 12.74
C THR A 391 14.89 -1.05 12.40
N PRO A 392 14.33 -2.27 12.46
CA PRO A 392 15.09 -3.49 12.23
C PRO A 392 15.65 -3.52 10.80
N CYS A 393 16.86 -4.04 10.66
CA CYS A 393 17.64 -3.96 9.41
C CYS A 393 17.98 -5.36 8.92
N GLY A 394 17.62 -5.69 7.68
CA GLY A 394 17.96 -6.95 7.02
C GLY A 394 18.82 -6.72 5.77
N PRO A 395 19.43 -7.78 5.21
CA PRO A 395 20.25 -7.66 4.00
C PRO A 395 19.42 -7.36 2.75
N HIS A 396 19.95 -6.55 1.83
CA HIS A 396 19.34 -6.14 0.57
C HIS A 396 20.40 -6.00 -0.56
N ASP A 397 20.73 -7.08 -1.27
CA ASP A 397 21.91 -7.13 -2.14
C ASP A 397 21.65 -6.79 -3.62
N HIS A 398 22.41 -5.83 -4.18
CA HIS A 398 22.43 -5.43 -5.61
C HIS A 398 23.64 -5.93 -6.38
N THR A 399 24.62 -6.53 -5.71
CA THR A 399 25.93 -6.89 -6.26
C THR A 399 25.91 -8.21 -7.01
N ILE A 400 24.82 -8.94 -6.90
CA ILE A 400 24.64 -10.28 -7.44
C ILE A 400 23.72 -10.22 -8.66
N GLY A 401 23.97 -11.06 -9.67
CA GLY A 401 23.04 -11.24 -10.80
C GLY A 401 22.96 -10.07 -11.79
N GLY A 402 23.98 -9.21 -11.86
CA GLY A 402 24.04 -8.12 -12.85
C GLY A 402 23.37 -6.80 -12.46
N GLY A 403 23.10 -6.57 -11.18
CA GLY A 403 22.55 -5.29 -10.68
C GLY A 403 21.05 -5.33 -10.36
N ASP A 404 20.31 -6.28 -10.93
CA ASP A 404 18.89 -6.48 -10.65
C ASP A 404 18.62 -7.23 -9.33
N GLY A 405 19.68 -7.68 -8.65
CA GLY A 405 19.59 -8.53 -7.47
C GLY A 405 19.70 -10.02 -7.81
N LEU A 406 19.36 -10.85 -6.83
CA LEU A 406 19.55 -12.30 -6.87
C LEU A 406 18.94 -12.94 -8.12
N TRP A 407 19.73 -13.82 -8.76
CA TRP A 407 19.34 -14.64 -9.92
C TRP A 407 18.92 -13.89 -11.20
N GLY A 408 19.34 -12.63 -11.37
CA GLY A 408 19.29 -11.95 -12.68
C GLY A 408 20.20 -12.58 -13.76
N SER A 409 21.06 -13.53 -13.38
CA SER A 409 21.94 -14.32 -14.26
C SER A 409 22.02 -15.77 -13.79
N ALA A 410 22.28 -16.71 -14.71
CA ALA A 410 22.53 -18.12 -14.42
C ALA A 410 23.87 -18.36 -13.71
N VAL A 411 24.82 -17.45 -13.84
CA VAL A 411 26.13 -17.48 -13.19
C VAL A 411 26.49 -16.07 -12.72
N THR A 412 26.97 -15.93 -11.49
CA THR A 412 27.63 -14.70 -11.04
C THR A 412 29.12 -14.87 -11.24
N THR A 413 29.66 -14.09 -12.17
CA THR A 413 31.08 -14.15 -12.49
C THR A 413 31.93 -13.43 -11.44
N ASN A 414 33.15 -13.93 -11.21
CA ASN A 414 34.09 -13.35 -10.24
C ASN A 414 33.50 -13.13 -8.83
N TYR A 415 32.62 -14.02 -8.38
CA TYR A 415 32.11 -13.98 -7.01
C TYR A 415 33.30 -14.06 -6.04
N LYS A 416 33.41 -13.06 -5.17
CA LYS A 416 34.48 -12.98 -4.18
C LYS A 416 34.07 -13.66 -2.88
N ARG A 417 34.97 -14.51 -2.36
CA ARG A 417 34.77 -15.21 -1.08
C ARG A 417 34.62 -14.21 0.07
N HIS A 418 33.75 -14.54 1.01
CA HIS A 418 33.61 -13.82 2.27
C HIS A 418 34.50 -14.38 3.37
N SER A 419 34.89 -13.48 4.29
CA SER A 419 35.90 -13.75 5.31
C SER A 419 35.37 -14.48 6.56
N GLY A 420 34.06 -14.52 6.80
CA GLY A 420 33.44 -15.18 7.96
C GLY A 420 32.35 -16.19 7.59
N GLY A 421 32.61 -17.48 7.79
CA GLY A 421 31.60 -18.53 7.53
C GLY A 421 32.14 -19.96 7.53
N GLN A 422 31.23 -20.94 7.50
CA GLN A 422 31.54 -22.36 7.32
C GLN A 422 31.25 -22.85 5.89
N ARG A 423 30.42 -22.13 5.13
CA ARG A 423 29.87 -22.59 3.83
C ARG A 423 30.48 -21.84 2.63
N GLY A 424 30.89 -20.59 2.79
CA GLY A 424 31.69 -19.79 1.85
C GLY A 424 33.20 -19.81 2.12
N ALA A 425 33.59 -20.26 3.32
CA ALA A 425 34.96 -20.59 3.72
C ALA A 425 34.94 -22.03 4.27
N PRO A 426 35.58 -23.00 3.59
CA PRO A 426 37.03 -22.97 3.35
C PRO A 426 37.44 -22.79 1.88
N ASN A 427 38.76 -22.73 1.62
CA ASN A 427 39.46 -22.62 0.32
C ASN A 427 39.03 -23.65 -0.76
N ASN A 428 38.04 -24.50 -0.51
CA ASN A 428 37.43 -25.35 -1.52
C ASN A 428 36.05 -25.80 -1.02
N ALA A 429 34.98 -25.25 -1.59
CA ALA A 429 33.62 -25.56 -1.18
C ALA A 429 32.79 -26.04 -2.37
N PRO A 430 31.81 -26.95 -2.20
CA PRO A 430 30.90 -27.33 -3.27
C PRO A 430 30.16 -26.11 -3.82
N ILE A 431 30.12 -25.97 -5.15
CA ILE A 431 29.40 -24.88 -5.85
C ILE A 431 28.30 -25.41 -6.78
N ALA A 432 28.15 -26.73 -6.84
CA ALA A 432 27.13 -27.43 -7.59
C ALA A 432 26.71 -28.73 -6.88
N ARG A 433 25.62 -29.31 -7.36
CA ARG A 433 25.14 -30.65 -6.97
C ARG A 433 26.26 -31.69 -7.13
N GLY A 434 26.26 -32.70 -6.27
CA GLY A 434 27.10 -33.88 -6.46
C GLY A 434 26.69 -34.63 -7.73
N ARG A 435 27.65 -35.22 -8.45
CA ARG A 435 27.33 -36.10 -9.59
C ARG A 435 26.55 -37.33 -9.16
N CYS A 436 26.71 -37.74 -7.91
CA CYS A 436 25.92 -38.78 -7.27
C CYS A 436 25.00 -38.16 -6.21
N CYS A 437 23.72 -38.54 -6.24
CA CYS A 437 22.69 -38.03 -5.33
C CYS A 437 21.69 -39.16 -5.01
N VAL A 438 21.54 -39.52 -3.73
CA VAL A 438 20.66 -40.61 -3.30
C VAL A 438 19.91 -40.18 -2.04
N ALA A 439 18.61 -40.45 -1.96
CA ALA A 439 17.85 -40.15 -0.75
C ALA A 439 18.36 -40.98 0.43
N SER A 440 18.52 -40.35 1.61
CA SER A 440 19.23 -40.98 2.74
C SER A 440 18.62 -42.32 3.16
N HIS A 441 17.29 -42.45 3.11
CA HIS A 441 16.56 -43.67 3.46
C HIS A 441 16.76 -44.87 2.50
N VAL A 442 17.33 -44.67 1.30
CA VAL A 442 17.64 -45.74 0.35
C VAL A 442 19.14 -45.85 0.03
N LEU A 443 19.99 -45.08 0.73
CA LEU A 443 21.44 -45.12 0.54
C LEU A 443 22.01 -46.42 1.15
N PRO A 444 22.61 -47.32 0.35
CA PRO A 444 23.22 -48.53 0.90
C PRO A 444 24.45 -48.18 1.77
N ALA A 445 24.62 -48.93 2.86
CA ALA A 445 25.74 -48.72 3.79
C ALA A 445 27.11 -48.86 3.08
N GLY A 446 28.02 -47.92 3.35
CA GLY A 446 29.38 -47.92 2.80
C GLY A 446 29.52 -47.38 1.37
N VAL A 447 28.44 -46.94 0.72
CA VAL A 447 28.49 -46.37 -0.64
C VAL A 447 28.89 -44.90 -0.64
N ALA A 448 28.41 -44.11 0.32
CA ALA A 448 28.77 -42.71 0.41
C ALA A 448 30.23 -42.55 0.91
N PRO A 449 31.09 -41.83 0.18
CA PRO A 449 32.44 -41.53 0.64
C PRO A 449 32.41 -40.55 1.83
N GLU A 450 33.53 -40.42 2.55
CA GLU A 450 33.67 -39.45 3.65
C GLU A 450 33.45 -37.99 3.20
N THR A 451 33.59 -37.73 1.89
CA THR A 451 33.36 -36.41 1.27
C THR A 451 31.89 -36.17 0.92
N ALA A 452 30.99 -37.12 1.19
CA ALA A 452 29.57 -36.95 0.95
C ALA A 452 28.96 -35.92 1.89
N VAL A 453 28.03 -35.12 1.37
CA VAL A 453 27.31 -34.09 2.13
C VAL A 453 25.82 -34.35 2.07
N THR A 454 25.17 -34.14 3.21
CA THR A 454 23.71 -34.21 3.30
C THR A 454 23.09 -32.87 2.93
N VAL A 455 22.10 -32.89 2.04
CA VAL A 455 21.43 -31.71 1.50
C VAL A 455 19.92 -31.92 1.56
N GLN A 456 19.23 -30.95 2.16
CA GLN A 456 17.77 -30.91 2.16
C GLN A 456 17.27 -30.28 0.85
N ILE A 457 16.47 -31.02 0.07
CA ILE A 457 15.79 -30.50 -1.13
C ILE A 457 14.29 -30.66 -0.93
N GLY A 458 13.63 -29.56 -0.62
CA GLY A 458 12.25 -29.60 -0.19
C GLY A 458 12.10 -30.42 1.10
N ASP A 459 11.33 -31.52 1.07
CA ASP A 459 11.08 -32.38 2.24
C ASP A 459 11.94 -33.66 2.20
N THR A 460 12.81 -33.80 1.22
CA THR A 460 13.67 -34.97 1.07
C THR A 460 15.11 -34.62 1.41
N GLU A 461 15.66 -35.39 2.35
CA GLU A 461 17.08 -35.40 2.64
C GLU A 461 17.80 -36.27 1.59
N MET A 462 18.75 -35.66 0.88
CA MET A 462 19.59 -36.32 -0.10
C MET A 462 21.04 -36.35 0.40
N VAL A 463 21.75 -37.43 0.10
CA VAL A 463 23.20 -37.54 0.28
C VAL A 463 23.84 -37.36 -1.10
N GLU A 464 24.69 -36.36 -1.23
CA GLU A 464 25.38 -36.00 -2.47
C GLU A 464 26.90 -36.17 -2.32
N TRP A 465 27.59 -36.58 -3.39
CA TRP A 465 29.08 -36.63 -3.44
C TRP A 465 29.61 -36.45 -4.87
N ASP A 466 30.93 -36.34 -5.01
CA ASP A 466 31.63 -35.97 -6.25
C ASP A 466 31.17 -34.60 -6.78
N HIS A 467 31.40 -33.57 -5.95
CA HIS A 467 30.97 -32.19 -6.23
C HIS A 467 31.97 -31.44 -7.11
N THR A 468 31.44 -30.58 -7.99
CA THR A 468 32.22 -29.46 -8.51
C THR A 468 32.46 -28.46 -7.38
N THR A 469 33.71 -28.08 -7.16
CA THR A 469 34.11 -27.18 -6.08
C THR A 469 34.63 -25.84 -6.59
N SER A 470 34.65 -24.85 -5.72
CA SER A 470 35.05 -23.47 -6.00
C SER A 470 36.55 -23.29 -6.28
N GLY A 471 37.39 -24.29 -6.03
CA GLY A 471 38.85 -24.15 -6.04
C GLY A 471 39.37 -23.21 -4.94
N ALA A 472 40.69 -22.96 -4.92
CA ALA A 472 41.40 -22.21 -3.87
C ALA A 472 41.61 -20.71 -4.15
N GLY A 473 41.16 -20.20 -5.29
CA GLY A 473 41.27 -18.76 -5.61
C GLY A 473 40.29 -17.91 -4.79
N ASP A 474 40.63 -16.62 -4.59
CA ASP A 474 39.83 -15.64 -3.85
C ASP A 474 38.51 -15.27 -4.56
N THR A 475 38.47 -15.43 -5.87
CA THR A 475 37.28 -15.26 -6.72
C THR A 475 37.02 -16.51 -7.56
N PHE A 476 35.76 -16.76 -7.89
CA PHE A 476 35.33 -17.86 -8.75
C PHE A 476 33.96 -17.58 -9.37
N ASP A 477 33.58 -18.31 -10.41
CA ASP A 477 32.25 -18.20 -11.01
C ASP A 477 31.26 -19.04 -10.19
N LEU A 478 30.20 -18.39 -9.68
CA LEU A 478 29.20 -19.01 -8.83
C LEU A 478 27.96 -19.39 -9.65
N PRO A 479 27.61 -20.68 -9.81
CA PRO A 479 26.40 -21.11 -10.49
C PRO A 479 25.16 -20.78 -9.67
N MET A 480 24.23 -20.03 -10.25
CA MET A 480 23.14 -19.37 -9.52
C MET A 480 21.87 -20.22 -9.37
N ASP A 481 21.87 -21.46 -9.83
CA ASP A 481 20.68 -22.32 -9.89
C ASP A 481 20.65 -23.41 -8.81
N ASN A 482 21.51 -23.34 -7.80
CA ASN A 482 21.65 -24.41 -6.80
C ASN A 482 21.73 -23.92 -5.35
N ILE A 483 21.51 -24.88 -4.44
CA ILE A 483 21.43 -24.67 -2.99
C ILE A 483 22.77 -24.28 -2.36
N HIS A 484 23.90 -24.73 -2.89
CA HIS A 484 25.21 -24.37 -2.33
C HIS A 484 25.52 -22.89 -2.59
N ALA A 485 25.23 -22.40 -3.81
CA ALA A 485 25.35 -20.99 -4.12
C ALA A 485 24.42 -20.13 -3.28
N ALA A 486 23.16 -20.54 -3.11
CA ALA A 486 22.23 -19.85 -2.23
C ALA A 486 22.76 -19.75 -0.78
N ARG A 487 23.31 -20.84 -0.23
CA ARG A 487 23.88 -20.86 1.12
C ARG A 487 25.10 -19.95 1.26
N MET A 488 26.00 -19.93 0.28
CA MET A 488 27.15 -19.02 0.28
C MET A 488 26.71 -17.56 0.28
N ILE A 489 25.72 -17.22 -0.53
CA ILE A 489 25.19 -15.86 -0.63
C ILE A 489 24.57 -15.41 0.71
N VAL A 490 23.66 -16.22 1.28
CA VAL A 490 22.99 -15.89 2.54
C VAL A 490 24.00 -15.78 3.69
N GLU A 491 25.00 -16.66 3.75
CA GLU A 491 26.06 -16.58 4.76
C GLU A 491 26.86 -15.28 4.63
N GLY A 492 27.27 -14.90 3.41
CA GLY A 492 27.98 -13.65 3.17
C GLY A 492 27.15 -12.39 3.44
N HIS A 493 25.82 -12.45 3.28
CA HIS A 493 24.91 -11.38 3.70
C HIS A 493 24.91 -11.21 5.21
N ILE A 494 24.78 -12.32 5.94
CA ILE A 494 24.80 -12.34 7.42
C ILE A 494 26.15 -11.83 7.94
N ASP A 495 27.27 -12.27 7.38
CA ASP A 495 28.61 -11.85 7.80
C ASP A 495 28.81 -10.33 7.63
N GLU A 496 28.40 -9.75 6.51
CA GLU A 496 28.49 -8.30 6.31
C GLU A 496 27.59 -7.53 7.29
N MET A 497 26.37 -8.00 7.54
CA MET A 497 25.47 -7.40 8.53
C MET A 497 26.06 -7.45 9.95
N LEU A 498 26.68 -8.57 10.33
CA LEU A 498 27.38 -8.71 11.61
C LEU A 498 28.58 -7.77 11.71
N ALA A 499 29.35 -7.62 10.63
CA ALA A 499 30.48 -6.69 10.58
C ALA A 499 30.05 -5.22 10.60
N LEU A 500 28.86 -4.91 10.09
CA LEU A 500 28.17 -3.64 10.28
C LEU A 500 27.59 -3.50 11.71
N GLY A 501 27.79 -4.46 12.61
CA GLY A 501 27.35 -4.34 14.01
C GLY A 501 25.86 -4.60 14.26
N PHE A 502 25.12 -5.10 13.26
CA PHE A 502 23.77 -5.64 13.46
C PHE A 502 23.89 -7.04 14.08
N PRO A 503 23.42 -7.26 15.32
CA PRO A 503 23.88 -8.36 16.19
C PRO A 503 23.45 -9.77 15.75
N ASP A 504 22.42 -9.92 14.92
CA ASP A 504 21.89 -11.21 14.49
C ASP A 504 22.13 -11.52 13.00
N GLY A 505 22.58 -10.52 12.23
CA GLY A 505 22.78 -10.62 10.79
C GLY A 505 21.50 -10.69 9.94
N TYR A 506 20.31 -10.51 10.54
CA TYR A 506 19.02 -10.49 9.85
C TYR A 506 18.10 -9.41 10.46
N CYS A 507 16.83 -9.34 10.06
CA CYS A 507 15.95 -8.23 10.47
C CYS A 507 15.42 -8.38 11.92
N ALA A 508 16.30 -8.37 12.92
CA ALA A 508 15.96 -8.53 14.34
C ALA A 508 15.13 -9.82 14.58
N GLY A 509 14.30 -9.81 15.63
CA GLY A 509 13.36 -10.89 15.93
C GLY A 509 12.34 -11.20 14.83
N HIS A 510 12.23 -10.38 13.79
CA HIS A 510 11.31 -10.62 12.67
C HIS A 510 11.79 -11.70 11.70
N LYS A 511 13.11 -11.96 11.64
CA LYS A 511 13.69 -13.01 10.78
C LYS A 511 13.24 -12.85 9.32
N TYR A 512 13.28 -11.62 8.82
CA TYR A 512 12.79 -11.22 7.50
C TYR A 512 13.91 -10.55 6.69
N THR A 513 13.77 -10.48 5.37
CA THR A 513 14.66 -9.72 4.48
C THR A 513 13.88 -9.18 3.28
N ASN A 514 14.32 -8.08 2.70
CA ASN A 514 13.84 -7.59 1.41
C ASN A 514 15.01 -7.53 0.43
N THR A 515 14.82 -8.00 -0.80
CA THR A 515 15.90 -8.11 -1.77
C THR A 515 15.79 -7.06 -2.87
N ALA A 516 16.93 -6.75 -3.49
CA ALA A 516 16.99 -5.84 -4.64
C ALA A 516 16.11 -6.35 -5.79
N GLY A 517 15.52 -5.41 -6.53
CA GLY A 517 14.54 -5.71 -7.58
C GLY A 517 13.25 -6.37 -7.04
N ASN A 518 13.17 -6.59 -5.72
CA ASN A 518 12.26 -7.51 -5.06
C ASN A 518 12.36 -8.96 -5.59
N ASN A 519 13.54 -9.34 -6.08
CA ASN A 519 13.80 -10.68 -6.57
C ASN A 519 13.96 -11.60 -5.36
N SER A 520 12.92 -12.35 -5.03
CA SER A 520 12.97 -13.32 -3.93
C SER A 520 13.85 -14.53 -4.25
N GLY A 521 14.38 -14.63 -5.47
CA GLY A 521 15.17 -15.74 -5.96
C GLY A 521 14.28 -16.94 -6.33
N GLY A 522 14.69 -18.13 -5.92
CA GLY A 522 13.96 -19.38 -6.17
C GLY A 522 14.03 -20.33 -4.98
N GLU A 523 13.46 -21.53 -5.10
CA GLU A 523 13.34 -22.49 -3.99
C GLU A 523 14.65 -22.79 -3.27
N CYS A 524 15.78 -22.85 -3.98
CA CYS A 524 17.10 -23.00 -3.36
C CYS A 524 17.44 -21.85 -2.42
N TYR A 525 17.11 -20.61 -2.79
CA TYR A 525 17.33 -19.43 -1.96
C TYR A 525 16.36 -19.38 -0.79
N TRP A 526 15.07 -19.67 -1.01
CA TRP A 526 14.07 -19.73 0.06
C TRP A 526 14.41 -20.82 1.08
N GLN A 527 14.89 -21.97 0.61
CA GLN A 527 15.39 -23.05 1.47
C GLN A 527 16.60 -22.59 2.28
N ALA A 528 17.60 -21.97 1.65
CA ALA A 528 18.77 -21.45 2.34
C ALA A 528 18.39 -20.42 3.42
N LEU A 529 17.55 -19.44 3.09
CA LEU A 529 17.01 -18.49 4.06
C LEU A 529 16.34 -19.20 5.24
N LYS A 530 15.49 -20.19 4.98
CA LYS A 530 14.83 -20.97 6.05
C LYS A 530 15.84 -21.74 6.92
N GLU A 531 16.88 -22.32 6.33
CA GLU A 531 17.98 -22.99 7.08
C GLU A 531 18.74 -22.02 7.99
N PHE A 532 18.94 -20.79 7.55
CA PHE A 532 19.56 -19.71 8.35
C PHE A 532 18.57 -19.05 9.31
N GLY A 533 17.32 -19.52 9.37
CA GLY A 533 16.33 -19.11 10.36
C GLY A 533 15.40 -17.98 9.93
N PHE A 534 15.42 -17.54 8.68
CA PHE A 534 14.44 -16.58 8.17
C PHE A 534 13.04 -17.19 8.10
N ARG A 535 12.02 -16.38 8.42
CA ARG A 535 10.59 -16.69 8.29
C ARG A 535 9.99 -16.21 6.98
N GLY A 536 10.54 -15.16 6.38
CA GLY A 536 10.01 -14.63 5.13
C GLY A 536 10.94 -13.68 4.38
N ILE A 537 10.52 -13.32 3.18
CA ILE A 537 11.21 -12.41 2.26
C ILE A 537 10.20 -11.55 1.49
N ARG A 538 10.58 -10.30 1.16
CA ARG A 538 9.82 -9.50 0.19
C ARG A 538 9.96 -10.08 -1.21
N SER A 539 8.86 -10.27 -1.92
CA SER A 539 8.84 -10.91 -3.24
C SER A 539 8.04 -10.12 -4.25
N SER A 540 8.58 -10.08 -5.46
CA SER A 540 7.90 -9.67 -6.67
C SER A 540 6.83 -10.66 -7.12
N ASP A 541 5.92 -10.13 -7.92
CA ASP A 541 4.82 -10.86 -8.50
C ASP A 541 5.28 -11.92 -9.50
N ASN A 542 6.23 -11.51 -10.33
CA ASN A 542 7.00 -12.37 -11.22
C ASN A 542 8.26 -12.75 -10.45
N CYS A 543 8.37 -13.99 -9.95
CA CYS A 543 9.66 -14.54 -9.54
C CYS A 543 10.54 -14.59 -10.81
N THR A 544 11.26 -13.50 -11.08
CA THR A 544 12.01 -13.27 -12.32
C THR A 544 13.29 -14.10 -12.32
N GLY A 545 13.51 -14.89 -13.39
CA GLY A 545 14.68 -15.75 -13.58
C GLY A 545 14.36 -17.10 -14.23
N ILE A 546 15.39 -17.81 -14.71
CA ILE A 546 15.25 -19.16 -15.30
C ILE A 546 14.67 -20.10 -14.23
N ASN A 547 13.54 -20.75 -14.54
CA ASN A 547 12.66 -21.53 -13.65
C ASN A 547 11.62 -20.72 -12.84
N ILE A 548 10.79 -19.93 -13.54
CA ILE A 548 9.60 -19.26 -13.00
C ILE A 548 8.66 -20.29 -12.34
N LYS A 549 8.68 -20.39 -11.01
CA LYS A 549 7.68 -21.14 -10.24
C LYS A 549 6.61 -20.20 -9.73
N ARG A 550 5.36 -20.40 -10.17
CA ARG A 550 4.21 -19.59 -9.74
C ARG A 550 3.74 -20.06 -8.36
N VAL A 551 4.07 -19.34 -7.29
CA VAL A 551 3.39 -19.48 -5.99
C VAL A 551 2.15 -18.58 -6.02
N ALA A 552 0.99 -19.09 -5.60
CA ALA A 552 -0.29 -18.36 -5.63
C ALA A 552 -0.34 -17.20 -4.62
N PRO A 553 -1.13 -16.13 -4.84
CA PRO A 553 -0.99 -14.77 -4.30
C PRO A 553 -1.07 -14.55 -2.78
N ASN A 554 -1.32 -15.61 -2.01
CA ASN A 554 -1.31 -15.56 -0.54
C ASN A 554 0.02 -16.14 0.01
N ARG A 555 0.89 -16.59 -0.90
CA ARG A 555 2.29 -17.07 -0.88
C ARG A 555 2.95 -17.41 0.46
N ILE A 556 2.59 -18.56 1.01
CA ILE A 556 3.47 -19.32 1.91
C ILE A 556 4.05 -20.51 1.12
N TRP A 557 5.37 -20.61 1.05
CA TRP A 557 6.08 -21.77 0.52
C TRP A 557 6.63 -22.59 1.69
N ARG A 558 6.00 -23.74 2.00
CA ARG A 558 6.44 -24.64 3.09
C ARG A 558 6.68 -23.93 4.43
N GLY A 559 5.77 -23.03 4.81
CA GLY A 559 5.87 -22.20 6.02
C GLY A 559 6.76 -20.95 5.90
N PHE A 560 7.40 -20.73 4.74
CA PHE A 560 8.18 -19.53 4.46
C PHE A 560 7.33 -18.49 3.73
N HIS A 561 7.29 -17.27 4.26
CA HIS A 561 6.42 -16.20 3.78
C HIS A 561 7.05 -15.42 2.64
N LEU A 562 6.35 -15.32 1.50
CA LEU A 562 6.71 -14.38 0.44
C LEU A 562 5.78 -13.18 0.56
N VAL A 563 6.25 -12.09 1.17
CA VAL A 563 5.47 -10.87 1.40
C VAL A 563 5.44 -10.04 0.12
N GLY A 564 4.28 -9.50 -0.24
CA GLY A 564 4.10 -8.67 -1.43
C GLY A 564 4.87 -7.36 -1.36
N ARG A 565 4.80 -6.60 -2.45
CA ARG A 565 5.57 -5.36 -2.63
C ARG A 565 4.69 -4.29 -3.25
N TYR A 566 4.75 -3.07 -2.73
CA TYR A 566 4.43 -1.90 -3.54
C TYR A 566 5.26 -0.70 -3.12
N PRO A 567 5.91 -0.03 -4.09
CA PRO A 567 6.58 1.23 -3.82
C PRO A 567 5.54 2.32 -3.59
N ILE A 568 5.81 3.16 -2.60
CA ILE A 568 5.12 4.43 -2.38
C ILE A 568 6.04 5.62 -2.66
N ASP A 569 7.16 5.38 -3.36
CA ASP A 569 8.12 6.40 -3.81
C ASP A 569 7.42 7.58 -4.51
N ASN A 570 7.93 8.78 -4.27
CA ASN A 570 7.47 10.01 -4.93
C ASN A 570 8.18 10.31 -6.26
N CYS A 571 8.87 9.34 -6.85
CA CYS A 571 9.42 9.42 -8.20
C CYS A 571 9.52 8.02 -8.83
N SER A 572 9.80 7.97 -10.13
CA SER A 572 9.91 6.71 -10.87
C SER A 572 11.19 5.95 -10.52
N SER A 573 11.18 4.62 -10.65
CA SER A 573 12.33 3.75 -10.35
C SER A 573 13.58 4.04 -11.21
N GLY A 574 13.43 4.69 -12.37
CA GLY A 574 14.55 5.15 -13.20
C GLY A 574 15.18 6.47 -12.70
N ALA A 575 14.52 7.19 -11.80
CA ALA A 575 15.06 8.37 -11.17
C ALA A 575 15.89 7.95 -9.95
N LEU A 576 17.18 8.28 -9.96
CA LEU A 576 18.05 8.06 -8.79
C LEU A 576 17.70 8.96 -7.61
N PHE A 577 16.85 9.98 -7.82
CA PHE A 577 16.56 11.05 -6.88
C PHE A 577 15.23 11.73 -7.22
N SER A 578 14.39 12.05 -6.22
CA SER A 578 13.16 12.84 -6.43
C SER A 578 13.41 14.32 -6.25
N ARG A 579 12.77 15.14 -7.09
CA ARG A 579 12.75 16.60 -6.99
C ARG A 579 11.54 17.11 -6.18
N GLY A 580 11.08 16.32 -5.21
CA GLY A 580 9.97 16.64 -4.32
C GLY A 580 8.60 16.55 -5.00
N LEU A 581 7.71 17.49 -4.70
CA LEU A 581 6.35 17.50 -5.25
C LEU A 581 6.32 17.80 -6.75
N TYR A 582 7.03 18.86 -7.17
CA TYR A 582 7.14 19.28 -8.56
C TYR A 582 8.33 20.22 -8.74
N LEU A 583 9.10 20.01 -9.81
CA LEU A 583 10.10 20.96 -10.28
C LEU A 583 9.97 21.15 -11.81
N PRO A 584 9.86 22.38 -12.35
CA PRO A 584 9.69 22.59 -13.79
C PRO A 584 10.74 21.88 -14.66
N SER A 585 11.99 21.84 -14.20
CA SER A 585 13.12 21.21 -14.88
C SER A 585 13.29 19.71 -14.60
N ALA A 586 12.40 19.09 -13.82
CA ALA A 586 12.46 17.66 -13.59
C ALA A 586 12.22 16.87 -14.89
N PRO A 587 12.98 15.78 -15.13
CA PRO A 587 12.66 14.84 -16.19
C PRO A 587 11.32 14.16 -15.93
N SER A 588 10.79 13.46 -16.94
CA SER A 588 9.60 12.61 -16.77
C SER A 588 9.79 11.63 -15.62
N GLY A 589 8.81 11.57 -14.70
CA GLY A 589 8.88 10.75 -13.50
C GLY A 589 9.93 11.18 -12.46
N GLY A 590 10.53 12.36 -12.60
CA GLY A 590 11.55 12.89 -11.68
C GLY A 590 11.02 13.61 -10.43
N ASP A 591 9.69 13.72 -10.30
CA ASP A 591 8.97 14.26 -9.14
C ASP A 591 7.59 13.59 -9.01
N ALA A 592 6.89 13.90 -7.92
CA ALA A 592 5.63 13.26 -7.56
C ALA A 592 4.52 13.50 -8.60
N VAL A 593 4.37 14.75 -9.04
CA VAL A 593 3.30 15.14 -9.96
C VAL A 593 3.46 14.47 -11.31
N ARG A 594 4.68 14.38 -11.85
CA ARG A 594 4.95 13.66 -13.11
C ARG A 594 4.89 12.16 -12.94
N HIS A 595 5.36 11.61 -11.82
CA HIS A 595 5.36 10.18 -11.57
C HIS A 595 3.93 9.62 -11.50
N PHE A 596 3.06 10.26 -10.73
CA PHE A 596 1.67 9.83 -10.56
C PHE A 596 0.70 10.56 -11.49
N LEU A 597 1.18 11.39 -12.41
CA LEU A 597 0.36 12.13 -13.38
C LEU A 597 -0.71 13.03 -12.71
N LEU A 598 -0.36 13.67 -11.59
CA LEU A 598 -1.28 14.43 -10.72
C LEU A 598 -1.67 15.81 -11.28
N ASP A 599 -1.11 16.19 -12.42
CA ASP A 599 -1.43 17.45 -13.10
C ASP A 599 -2.66 17.26 -14.00
N HIS A 600 -3.74 17.97 -13.67
CA HIS A 600 -5.06 17.74 -14.24
C HIS A 600 -5.52 19.00 -14.97
N GLY A 601 -5.56 18.94 -16.30
CA GLY A 601 -5.82 20.13 -17.11
C GLY A 601 -4.74 21.21 -16.96
N SER A 602 -3.50 20.82 -16.63
CA SER A 602 -2.36 21.71 -16.37
C SER A 602 -2.51 22.63 -15.16
N ASP A 603 -3.43 22.32 -14.25
CA ASP A 603 -3.74 23.16 -13.09
C ASP A 603 -2.61 23.28 -12.05
N ILE A 604 -1.63 22.37 -12.08
CA ILE A 604 -0.39 22.43 -11.32
C ILE A 604 0.72 23.01 -12.20
N SER A 605 0.99 22.42 -13.37
CA SER A 605 2.18 22.76 -14.17
C SER A 605 2.16 24.19 -14.73
N SER A 606 0.99 24.77 -14.99
CA SER A 606 0.88 26.16 -15.47
C SER A 606 1.07 27.20 -14.37
N ASN A 607 0.91 26.80 -13.10
CA ASN A 607 0.73 27.72 -11.97
C ASN A 607 1.72 27.49 -10.82
N TRP A 608 2.55 26.45 -10.88
CA TRP A 608 3.41 26.05 -9.76
C TRP A 608 4.26 27.19 -9.17
N THR A 609 4.88 27.98 -10.03
CA THR A 609 5.78 29.08 -9.63
C THR A 609 5.06 30.40 -9.40
N SER A 610 3.77 30.49 -9.72
CA SER A 610 3.00 31.74 -9.70
C SER A 610 1.80 31.71 -8.76
N GLN A 611 1.38 30.53 -8.27
CA GLN A 611 0.24 30.36 -7.38
C GLN A 611 0.55 29.32 -6.28
N GLN A 612 0.52 29.77 -5.02
CA GLN A 612 0.78 28.92 -3.87
C GLN A 612 -0.21 27.75 -3.75
N ALA A 613 -1.45 27.94 -4.21
CA ALA A 613 -2.48 26.91 -4.24
C ALA A 613 -2.10 25.67 -5.08
N ALA A 614 -1.23 25.80 -6.09
CA ALA A 614 -0.76 24.67 -6.88
C ALA A 614 0.08 23.68 -6.04
N ALA A 615 0.87 24.20 -5.09
CA ALA A 615 1.66 23.39 -4.16
C ALA A 615 0.77 22.52 -3.27
N TRP A 616 -0.29 23.12 -2.72
CA TRP A 616 -1.27 22.44 -1.90
C TRP A 616 -2.06 21.37 -2.66
N ARG A 617 -2.41 21.62 -3.93
CA ARG A 617 -3.02 20.58 -4.79
C ARG A 617 -2.09 19.39 -5.01
N ALA A 618 -0.83 19.63 -5.36
CA ALA A 618 0.15 18.55 -5.54
C ALA A 618 0.34 17.73 -4.26
N TYR A 619 0.46 18.42 -3.12
CA TYR A 619 0.58 17.81 -1.80
C TYR A 619 -0.61 16.89 -1.48
N ARG A 620 -1.85 17.40 -1.59
CA ARG A 620 -3.07 16.62 -1.33
C ARG A 620 -3.17 15.40 -2.24
N ARG A 621 -2.96 15.59 -3.55
CA ARG A 621 -3.08 14.51 -4.55
C ARG A 621 -2.03 13.42 -4.32
N LEU A 622 -0.79 13.79 -3.98
CA LEU A 622 0.26 12.82 -3.64
C LEU A 622 -0.12 12.00 -2.40
N LEU A 623 -0.54 12.65 -1.32
CA LEU A 623 -0.93 11.93 -0.11
C LEU A 623 -2.13 11.02 -0.33
N CYS A 624 -3.13 11.45 -1.11
CA CYS A 624 -4.27 10.61 -1.47
C CYS A 624 -3.87 9.43 -2.35
N GLN A 625 -2.92 9.61 -3.28
CA GLN A 625 -2.38 8.53 -4.12
C GLN A 625 -1.67 7.48 -3.25
N VAL A 626 -0.72 7.91 -2.42
CA VAL A 626 0.03 7.01 -1.55
C VAL A 626 -0.87 6.34 -0.52
N ALA A 627 -1.87 7.06 0.01
CA ALA A 627 -2.86 6.50 0.93
C ALA A 627 -3.59 5.29 0.34
N GLY A 628 -4.01 5.41 -0.91
CA GLY A 628 -4.63 4.32 -1.65
C GLY A 628 -3.69 3.12 -1.84
N ILE A 629 -2.42 3.37 -2.14
CA ILE A 629 -1.41 2.33 -2.39
C ILE A 629 -1.13 1.54 -1.12
N TRP A 630 -0.71 2.18 -0.02
CA TRP A 630 -0.33 1.43 1.19
C TRP A 630 -1.52 0.71 1.82
N LEU A 631 -2.72 1.28 1.73
CA LEU A 631 -3.93 0.64 2.25
C LEU A 631 -4.31 -0.58 1.41
N HIS A 632 -4.06 -0.55 0.11
CA HIS A 632 -4.20 -1.72 -0.75
C HIS A 632 -3.24 -2.85 -0.34
N CYS A 633 -1.95 -2.53 -0.11
CA CYS A 633 -0.96 -3.51 0.37
C CYS A 633 -1.42 -4.18 1.67
N THR A 634 -1.91 -3.35 2.59
CA THR A 634 -2.33 -3.79 3.92
C THR A 634 -3.59 -4.65 3.84
N ALA A 635 -4.64 -4.15 3.20
CA ALA A 635 -5.98 -4.75 3.28
C ALA A 635 -6.24 -5.84 2.25
N VAL A 636 -5.61 -5.77 1.08
CA VAL A 636 -5.80 -6.76 0.00
C VAL A 636 -4.71 -7.82 0.07
N GLU A 637 -3.45 -7.41 0.14
CA GLU A 637 -2.31 -8.33 -0.02
C GLU A 637 -1.74 -8.89 1.28
N LEU A 638 -2.12 -8.32 2.44
CA LEU A 638 -1.44 -8.58 3.71
C LEU A 638 0.08 -8.44 3.55
N SER A 639 0.51 -7.26 3.11
CA SER A 639 1.89 -6.96 2.74
C SER A 639 2.33 -5.57 3.24
N GLY A 640 3.63 -5.27 3.08
CA GLY A 640 4.21 -3.97 3.42
C GLY A 640 4.31 -3.03 2.22
N ALA A 641 4.10 -1.73 2.44
CA ALA A 641 4.48 -0.68 1.48
C ALA A 641 5.93 -0.26 1.72
N TYR A 642 6.64 0.19 0.68
CA TYR A 642 8.04 0.60 0.84
C TYR A 642 8.42 1.85 0.05
N PHE A 643 9.47 2.55 0.48
CA PHE A 643 10.07 3.66 -0.28
C PHE A 643 11.59 3.68 -0.12
N HIS A 644 12.27 4.42 -0.99
CA HIS A 644 13.71 4.64 -0.97
C HIS A 644 14.01 5.99 -0.31
N PRO A 645 14.74 6.04 0.82
CA PRO A 645 15.03 7.27 1.54
C PRO A 645 15.72 8.33 0.68
N ASN A 646 16.68 7.94 -0.17
CA ASN A 646 17.36 8.87 -1.07
C ASN A 646 16.48 9.42 -2.21
N GLN A 647 15.43 8.70 -2.58
CA GLN A 647 14.45 9.20 -3.52
C GLN A 647 13.47 10.12 -2.80
N SER A 648 12.96 9.72 -1.64
CA SER A 648 11.77 10.34 -1.08
C SER A 648 11.99 11.28 0.11
N LEU A 649 13.12 11.23 0.81
CA LEU A 649 13.40 12.10 1.96
C LEU A 649 14.22 13.34 1.58
N MET A 650 14.22 13.63 0.28
CA MET A 650 14.99 14.70 -0.33
C MET A 650 14.04 15.80 -0.83
N CYS A 651 14.56 17.02 -1.02
CA CYS A 651 13.79 18.27 -1.23
C CYS A 651 13.16 18.85 0.05
N VAL A 652 13.91 18.75 1.14
CA VAL A 652 13.60 19.31 2.46
C VAL A 652 14.36 20.62 2.71
N SER A 653 13.94 21.33 3.75
CA SER A 653 14.59 22.55 4.24
C SER A 653 15.89 22.19 4.97
N LEU A 654 16.94 22.97 4.74
CA LEU A 654 18.25 22.81 5.38
C LEU A 654 18.21 23.14 6.88
N THR A 655 17.30 24.02 7.31
CA THR A 655 17.23 24.48 8.70
C THR A 655 16.33 23.60 9.56
N ASP A 656 15.40 22.87 8.94
CA ASP A 656 14.48 21.98 9.63
C ASP A 656 13.93 20.92 8.65
N THR A 657 14.56 19.76 8.69
CA THR A 657 14.34 18.67 7.74
C THR A 657 13.07 17.87 7.98
N VAL A 658 12.58 17.82 9.22
CA VAL A 658 11.44 16.99 9.62
C VAL A 658 10.18 17.80 9.92
N ALA A 659 10.17 19.04 9.44
CA ALA A 659 9.02 19.92 9.52
C ALA A 659 7.82 19.39 8.72
N PRO A 660 6.60 19.74 9.15
CA PRO A 660 5.43 19.51 8.31
C PRO A 660 5.44 20.41 7.06
N PHE A 661 4.68 20.02 6.06
CA PHE A 661 4.42 20.79 4.85
C PHE A 661 3.65 22.07 5.18
N GLU A 662 4.24 23.22 4.85
CA GLU A 662 3.66 24.56 5.10
C GLU A 662 3.51 25.39 3.82
N GLY A 663 3.60 24.76 2.65
CA GLY A 663 3.57 25.45 1.36
C GLY A 663 4.84 26.30 1.13
N TRP A 664 4.68 27.52 0.64
CA TRP A 664 5.76 28.46 0.33
C TRP A 664 6.34 29.17 1.55
N ALA A 665 5.69 29.07 2.72
CA ALA A 665 6.23 29.56 3.97
C ALA A 665 7.55 28.87 4.37
N ARG A 666 7.78 27.65 3.85
CA ARG A 666 9.00 26.89 4.08
C ARG A 666 9.51 26.29 2.77
N LEU A 667 10.69 26.71 2.36
CA LEU A 667 11.31 26.25 1.12
C LEU A 667 12.37 25.17 1.38
N GLY A 668 12.44 24.23 0.45
CA GLY A 668 13.56 23.33 0.26
C GLY A 668 14.64 23.94 -0.62
N VAL A 669 15.64 23.15 -0.98
CA VAL A 669 16.87 23.64 -1.65
C VAL A 669 16.73 24.09 -3.10
N TYR A 670 15.60 23.81 -3.73
CA TYR A 670 15.32 24.24 -5.10
C TYR A 670 14.46 25.51 -5.14
N ASP A 671 14.35 26.22 -4.02
CA ASP A 671 13.36 27.27 -3.80
C ASP A 671 11.91 26.80 -4.09
N THR A 672 11.69 25.49 -3.96
CA THR A 672 10.38 24.85 -4.01
C THR A 672 9.88 24.59 -2.59
N PRO A 673 8.56 24.47 -2.37
CA PRO A 673 8.01 24.06 -1.08
C PRO A 673 8.72 22.84 -0.48
N HIS A 674 9.06 22.92 0.80
CA HIS A 674 9.60 21.82 1.60
C HIS A 674 8.67 20.62 1.52
N TYR A 675 9.20 19.41 1.36
CA TYR A 675 8.41 18.19 1.51
C TYR A 675 9.26 17.02 2.02
N ASN A 676 8.99 16.55 3.25
CA ASN A 676 9.56 15.32 3.79
C ASN A 676 8.55 14.18 3.67
N HIS A 677 8.78 13.26 2.74
CA HIS A 677 7.82 12.20 2.41
C HIS A 677 7.47 11.29 3.60
N ALA A 678 8.45 10.90 4.43
CA ALA A 678 8.19 10.06 5.60
C ALA A 678 7.33 10.76 6.64
N VAL A 679 7.61 12.04 6.93
CA VAL A 679 6.83 12.83 7.89
C VAL A 679 5.38 12.92 7.45
N GLU A 680 5.16 13.29 6.19
CA GLU A 680 3.82 13.53 5.65
C GLU A 680 3.01 12.23 5.52
N ILE A 681 3.63 11.16 5.03
CA ILE A 681 2.95 9.87 4.89
C ILE A 681 2.65 9.25 6.24
N PHE A 682 3.62 9.14 7.15
CA PHE A 682 3.36 8.49 8.43
C PHE A 682 2.36 9.27 9.28
N THR A 683 2.33 10.60 9.19
CA THR A 683 1.28 11.42 9.82
C THR A 683 -0.09 11.13 9.24
N ASN A 684 -0.22 11.04 7.90
CA ASN A 684 -1.49 10.71 7.26
C ASN A 684 -1.94 9.26 7.51
N MET A 685 -1.01 8.31 7.48
CA MET A 685 -1.25 6.90 7.83
C MET A 685 -1.77 6.79 9.26
N ASP A 686 -1.15 7.50 10.20
CA ASP A 686 -1.55 7.47 11.60
C ASP A 686 -2.96 8.04 11.80
N ALA A 687 -3.30 9.12 11.09
CA ALA A 687 -4.67 9.64 11.07
C ALA A 687 -5.67 8.60 10.56
N ILE A 688 -5.33 7.86 9.50
CA ILE A 688 -6.18 6.78 8.95
C ILE A 688 -6.30 5.61 9.93
N VAL A 689 -5.22 5.21 10.62
CA VAL A 689 -5.26 4.18 11.67
C VAL A 689 -6.15 4.61 12.84
N GLN A 690 -6.08 5.88 13.27
CA GLN A 690 -6.95 6.43 14.30
C GLN A 690 -8.42 6.53 13.87
N LEU A 691 -8.69 6.71 12.58
CA LEU A 691 -10.04 6.69 12.01
C LEU A 691 -10.62 5.27 11.92
N LEU A 692 -9.78 4.26 11.75
CA LEU A 692 -10.17 2.86 11.54
C LEU A 692 -9.65 1.92 12.65
N PRO A 693 -9.81 2.24 13.95
CA PRO A 693 -9.16 1.51 15.03
C PRO A 693 -9.68 0.09 15.21
N GLU A 694 -10.88 -0.23 14.68
CA GLU A 694 -11.40 -1.59 14.70
C GLU A 694 -10.85 -2.47 13.57
N TYR A 695 -10.25 -1.86 12.55
CA TYR A 695 -9.82 -2.54 11.33
C TYR A 695 -8.31 -2.51 11.14
N LEU A 696 -7.65 -1.44 11.58
CA LEU A 696 -6.22 -1.21 11.38
C LEU A 696 -5.52 -1.01 12.73
N TYR A 697 -4.26 -1.41 12.80
CA TYR A 697 -3.35 -1.04 13.87
C TYR A 697 -1.92 -0.95 13.34
N TRP A 698 -1.09 -0.13 14.00
CA TRP A 698 0.35 -0.15 13.76
C TRP A 698 0.93 -1.48 14.24
N GLY A 699 1.44 -2.28 13.31
CA GLY A 699 1.97 -3.61 13.58
C GLY A 699 3.42 -3.75 13.12
N THR A 700 3.88 -4.98 13.02
CA THR A 700 5.21 -5.34 12.50
C THR A 700 5.08 -6.32 11.32
N ILE A 701 6.17 -6.56 10.60
CA ILE A 701 6.19 -7.58 9.56
C ILE A 701 5.90 -8.99 10.12
N THR A 702 6.21 -9.23 11.39
CA THR A 702 5.83 -10.47 12.08
C THR A 702 4.31 -10.58 12.20
N ASP A 703 3.64 -9.51 12.60
CA ASP A 703 2.16 -9.49 12.69
C ASP A 703 1.52 -9.77 11.33
N VAL A 704 2.09 -9.23 10.25
CA VAL A 704 1.64 -9.50 8.88
C VAL A 704 1.76 -11.00 8.58
N MET A 705 2.92 -11.61 8.83
CA MET A 705 3.15 -13.04 8.61
C MET A 705 2.22 -13.92 9.48
N ASP A 706 2.06 -13.57 10.76
CA ASP A 706 1.21 -14.30 11.70
C ASP A 706 -0.28 -14.20 11.32
N LEU A 707 -0.74 -13.05 10.80
CA LEU A 707 -2.10 -12.92 10.28
C LEU A 707 -2.30 -13.76 9.03
N ARG A 708 -1.32 -13.80 8.11
CA ARG A 708 -1.37 -14.66 6.92
C ARG A 708 -1.55 -16.13 7.29
N GLU A 709 -0.85 -16.61 8.32
CA GLU A 709 -1.03 -17.98 8.84
C GLU A 709 -2.47 -18.22 9.30
N LYS A 710 -3.10 -17.25 9.99
CA LYS A 710 -4.48 -17.36 10.47
C LYS A 710 -5.51 -17.38 9.35
N VAL A 711 -5.40 -16.49 8.36
CA VAL A 711 -6.42 -16.34 7.30
C VAL A 711 -6.30 -17.38 6.18
N MET A 712 -5.18 -18.09 6.10
CA MET A 712 -4.93 -19.11 5.07
C MET A 712 -5.22 -20.54 5.50
N VAL A 713 -5.26 -20.81 6.80
CA VAL A 713 -5.65 -22.12 7.35
C VAL A 713 -7.18 -22.27 7.42
N GLY A 714 -7.93 -21.16 7.34
CA GLY A 714 -9.39 -21.10 7.19
C GLY A 714 -9.83 -20.90 5.75
#